data_AF-A0A1H3M4L7-F1
#
_entry.id   AF-A0A1H3M4L7-F1
#
_cell.length_a   1.000
_cell.length_b   1.000
_cell.length_c   1.000
_cell.angle_alpha   90.00
_cell.angle_beta   90.00
_cell.angle_gamma   90.00
#
_symmetry.space_group_name_H-M   'P 1'
#
loop_
_entity.id
_entity.type
_entity.pdbx_description
1 polymer ?
#
loop_
_entity_poly.entity_id
_entity_poly.type
_entity_poly.pdbx_seq_one_letter_code
_entity_poly.pdbx_strand_id
1 'polypeptide(L)'
;MATSVADHYEQCRGVYEELATIGDEYETLAVPDNTTWYVSEQSDPEAEYPWEARPLPLRETLRALGDTDRVLYAVTSYKPCNTVRQTAPHRYGDNGIKWAESNPLPGYENLAGFGLFVDLDLSDDLKAQRGELDADIVSSMEAVIEAYCDAVADLYGGHKHVYALDSVGGVYVFGAPAVTIPISEHFDGRDRELVMKAFRERSNEYLQIKQDEIEATIPAATNITDPDYCQNVNRQYKAPLALHKDHDAVVTPIDTQDATYDYTPLTAVDDTLVDRAKDWAAGLTSLNYADESVTDRLVQQLWPDYYGEHSDWRAALKAFVDDELSGSDGDSVDVRTEDDDSSSDDRVAGVRLTRDFEDVKRAVGNLDIERVAEKTIAYEWTDSKTGFTDRSGSGKRAFIPVWGTDANSGNANFIDKNEGTWVDSSESHQAGPVEMALVAEKEENWYRDRYRHARGIDWWCGVGILRNKGFEIPVYCPDAKTADGDKMPLWSFIKAARVLGVIDEDDLVERESEDGGTYTGFCNAVTYNRALAAVEDAGFNTNREPADADEDTAAYESVLGEYADDGWEPWTEPAQCLVACLRARDDGAVAEGAEPPRLALHPIIKIISDEDPSEVSAGVVELAVDTFQELDAAEAAQEFGVPTNGGGRV
;
A
#
# COMPACT_ATOMS: atom_id res chain seq x y z
N MET A 1 -25.11 -6.29 -49.74
CA MET A 1 -23.95 -5.41 -50.04
C MET A 1 -23.04 -5.49 -48.82
N ALA A 2 -21.72 -5.44 -48.97
CA ALA A 2 -20.85 -5.41 -47.79
C ALA A 2 -21.13 -4.10 -47.03
N THR A 3 -21.56 -4.19 -45.77
CA THR A 3 -21.76 -3.04 -44.89
C THR A 3 -20.41 -2.36 -44.72
N SER A 4 -20.30 -1.07 -45.04
CA SER A 4 -19.06 -0.33 -44.74
C SER A 4 -18.94 -0.11 -43.23
N VAL A 5 -17.72 0.12 -42.72
CA VAL A 5 -17.49 0.44 -41.30
C VAL A 5 -18.33 1.65 -40.87
N ALA A 6 -18.39 2.68 -41.71
CA ALA A 6 -19.21 3.86 -41.48
C ALA A 6 -20.72 3.55 -41.40
N ASP A 7 -21.24 2.71 -42.32
CA ASP A 7 -22.66 2.30 -42.29
C ASP A 7 -22.99 1.51 -41.02
N HIS A 8 -22.07 0.67 -40.55
CA HIS A 8 -22.21 -0.11 -39.32
C HIS A 8 -22.31 0.80 -38.08
N TYR A 9 -21.38 1.74 -37.93
CA TYR A 9 -21.43 2.68 -36.80
C TYR A 9 -22.65 3.60 -36.85
N GLU A 10 -23.12 3.97 -38.04
CA GLU A 10 -24.37 4.73 -38.19
C GLU A 10 -25.59 3.90 -37.76
N GLN A 11 -25.66 2.61 -38.13
CA GLN A 11 -26.70 1.69 -37.68
C GLN A 11 -26.71 1.56 -36.14
N CYS A 12 -25.53 1.55 -35.51
CA CYS A 12 -25.38 1.40 -34.07
C CYS A 12 -25.50 2.72 -33.28
N ARG A 13 -25.76 3.86 -33.93
CA ARG A 13 -25.80 5.19 -33.31
C ARG A 13 -26.59 5.24 -32.00
N GLY A 14 -27.78 4.62 -31.98
CA GLY A 14 -28.66 4.61 -30.81
C GLY A 14 -28.07 3.90 -29.58
N VAL A 15 -27.15 2.96 -29.76
CA VAL A 15 -26.42 2.30 -28.65
C VAL A 15 -25.47 3.28 -27.98
N TYR A 16 -24.71 4.02 -28.80
CA TYR A 16 -23.74 4.98 -28.29
C TYR A 16 -24.39 6.24 -27.70
N GLU A 17 -25.60 6.59 -28.14
CA GLU A 17 -26.41 7.65 -27.51
C GLU A 17 -26.76 7.31 -26.07
N GLU A 18 -27.20 6.08 -25.79
CA GLU A 18 -27.49 5.60 -24.42
C GLU A 18 -26.20 5.46 -23.58
N LEU A 19 -25.11 4.99 -24.20
CA LEU A 19 -23.83 4.80 -23.52
C LEU A 19 -23.15 6.13 -23.17
N ALA A 20 -23.37 7.19 -23.95
CA ALA A 20 -22.61 8.42 -23.82
C ALA A 20 -22.81 9.13 -22.47
N THR A 21 -23.91 8.87 -21.77
CA THR A 21 -24.29 9.61 -20.58
C THR A 21 -25.04 8.81 -19.54
N ILE A 22 -24.83 9.17 -18.28
CA ILE A 22 -25.69 8.78 -17.16
C ILE A 22 -26.60 9.99 -16.86
N GLY A 23 -27.88 9.85 -17.19
CA GLY A 23 -28.81 10.98 -17.19
C GLY A 23 -28.39 12.10 -18.14
N ASP A 24 -28.68 13.35 -17.79
CA ASP A 24 -28.34 14.52 -18.59
C ASP A 24 -27.08 15.27 -18.09
N GLU A 25 -26.52 14.85 -16.95
CA GLU A 25 -25.52 15.61 -16.20
C GLU A 25 -24.10 15.07 -16.36
N TYR A 26 -23.95 13.77 -16.61
CA TYR A 26 -22.67 13.10 -16.65
C TYR A 26 -22.41 12.46 -18.01
N GLU A 27 -21.21 12.65 -18.55
CA GLU A 27 -20.80 12.12 -19.85
C GLU A 27 -19.48 11.35 -19.78
N THR A 28 -19.35 10.34 -20.65
CA THR A 28 -18.10 9.62 -20.87
C THR A 28 -17.35 10.15 -22.09
N LEU A 29 -16.07 9.80 -22.17
CA LEU A 29 -15.16 10.18 -23.25
C LEU A 29 -15.07 9.08 -24.30
N ALA A 30 -14.61 9.46 -25.50
CA ALA A 30 -14.32 8.53 -26.57
C ALA A 30 -12.91 8.73 -27.12
N VAL A 31 -12.35 7.63 -27.62
CA VAL A 31 -11.03 7.62 -28.27
C VAL A 31 -11.15 6.81 -29.57
N PRO A 32 -11.65 7.40 -30.67
CA PRO A 32 -11.77 6.68 -31.93
C PRO A 32 -10.39 6.27 -32.44
N ASP A 33 -10.22 4.99 -32.76
CA ASP A 33 -9.02 4.37 -33.31
C ASP A 33 -7.73 4.61 -32.50
N ASN A 34 -7.86 4.93 -31.20
CA ASN A 34 -6.74 5.37 -30.36
C ASN A 34 -5.97 6.59 -30.91
N THR A 35 -6.64 7.45 -31.70
CA THR A 35 -5.97 8.55 -32.42
C THR A 35 -5.90 9.85 -31.64
N THR A 36 -6.96 10.21 -30.91
CA THR A 36 -7.03 11.46 -30.15
C THR A 36 -7.95 11.36 -28.95
N TRP A 37 -7.61 12.13 -27.92
CA TRP A 37 -8.41 12.35 -26.71
C TRP A 37 -9.17 13.68 -26.75
N TYR A 38 -8.88 14.54 -27.73
CA TYR A 38 -9.24 15.95 -27.68
C TYR A 38 -9.91 16.43 -28.97
N VAL A 39 -10.84 17.37 -28.80
CA VAL A 39 -11.30 18.28 -29.85
C VAL A 39 -10.48 19.57 -29.74
N SER A 40 -9.81 19.96 -30.82
CA SER A 40 -8.91 21.12 -30.86
C SER A 40 -9.42 22.15 -31.88
N GLU A 41 -9.52 23.40 -31.47
CA GLU A 41 -9.92 24.54 -32.31
C GLU A 41 -8.86 25.64 -32.24
N GLN A 42 -8.57 26.30 -33.36
CA GLN A 42 -7.62 27.42 -33.38
C GLN A 42 -8.30 28.66 -32.80
N SER A 43 -7.77 29.19 -31.69
CA SER A 43 -8.34 30.33 -30.98
C SER A 43 -7.70 31.66 -31.43
N ASP A 44 -6.38 31.77 -31.30
CA ASP A 44 -5.59 32.95 -31.71
C ASP A 44 -4.27 32.52 -32.38
N PRO A 45 -4.13 32.67 -33.72
CA PRO A 45 -2.94 32.23 -34.44
C PRO A 45 -1.66 32.98 -34.05
N GLU A 46 -1.74 34.15 -33.41
CA GLU A 46 -0.58 34.94 -33.01
C GLU A 46 -0.13 34.66 -31.55
N ALA A 47 -0.92 33.91 -30.78
CA ALA A 47 -0.58 33.54 -29.41
C ALA A 47 0.52 32.46 -29.35
N GLU A 48 1.25 32.39 -28.23
CA GLU A 48 2.24 31.33 -28.00
C GLU A 48 1.60 29.93 -28.02
N TYR A 49 0.36 29.84 -27.54
CA TYR A 49 -0.49 28.65 -27.54
C TYR A 49 -1.74 28.95 -28.39
N PRO A 50 -1.65 28.77 -29.72
CA PRO A 50 -2.67 29.29 -30.64
C PRO A 50 -3.93 28.44 -30.76
N TRP A 51 -3.99 27.33 -30.03
CA TRP A 51 -5.10 26.38 -30.07
C TRP A 51 -5.71 26.22 -28.68
N GLU A 52 -7.00 25.95 -28.63
CA GLU A 52 -7.68 25.49 -27.42
C GLU A 52 -8.20 24.07 -27.66
N ALA A 53 -8.04 23.20 -26.68
CA ALA A 53 -8.56 21.84 -26.75
C ALA A 53 -9.32 21.49 -25.48
N ARG A 54 -10.33 20.63 -25.65
CA ARG A 54 -11.06 19.99 -24.56
C ARG A 54 -11.16 18.48 -24.82
N PRO A 55 -11.43 17.66 -23.79
CA PRO A 55 -11.68 16.24 -23.97
C PRO A 55 -12.78 15.98 -25.01
N LEU A 56 -12.67 14.87 -25.74
CA LEU A 56 -13.65 14.42 -26.73
C LEU A 56 -14.73 13.57 -26.04
N PRO A 57 -15.95 14.09 -25.80
CA PRO A 57 -17.04 13.29 -25.25
C PRO A 57 -17.57 12.32 -26.31
N LEU A 58 -17.99 11.11 -25.89
CA LEU A 58 -18.55 10.10 -26.79
C LEU A 58 -19.75 10.65 -27.58
N ARG A 59 -20.59 11.46 -26.93
CA ARG A 59 -21.74 12.13 -27.54
C ARG A 59 -21.40 13.00 -28.74
N GLU A 60 -20.20 13.60 -28.75
CA GLU A 60 -19.76 14.45 -29.87
C GLU A 60 -19.18 13.63 -31.02
N THR A 61 -18.48 12.54 -30.70
CA THR A 61 -18.01 11.56 -31.70
C THR A 61 -19.16 11.02 -32.54
N LEU A 62 -20.40 10.98 -32.01
CA LEU A 62 -21.61 10.59 -32.76
C LEU A 62 -21.81 11.38 -34.06
N ARG A 63 -21.35 12.63 -34.14
CA ARG A 63 -21.47 13.47 -35.34
C ARG A 63 -20.43 13.11 -36.41
N ALA A 64 -19.36 12.42 -36.02
CA ALA A 64 -18.22 12.05 -36.84
C ALA A 64 -17.96 10.53 -36.83
N LEU A 65 -18.96 9.70 -36.51
CA LEU A 65 -18.82 8.23 -36.49
C LEU A 65 -18.37 7.68 -37.85
N GLY A 66 -18.76 8.34 -38.94
CA GLY A 66 -18.31 7.98 -40.29
C GLY A 66 -16.82 8.20 -40.54
N ASP A 67 -16.13 8.95 -39.68
CA ASP A 67 -14.68 9.19 -39.70
C ASP A 67 -13.91 8.20 -38.81
N THR A 68 -14.61 7.28 -38.12
CA THR A 68 -13.95 6.17 -37.39
C THR A 68 -13.51 5.12 -38.41
N ASP A 69 -12.21 4.89 -38.50
CA ASP A 69 -11.60 3.96 -39.45
C ASP A 69 -11.96 2.52 -39.11
N ARG A 70 -11.95 2.17 -37.81
CA ARG A 70 -12.30 0.82 -37.37
C ARG A 70 -12.87 0.71 -35.97
N VAL A 71 -12.19 1.16 -34.93
CA VAL A 71 -12.53 0.83 -33.53
C VAL A 71 -12.97 2.06 -32.77
N LEU A 72 -14.15 2.00 -32.16
CA LEU A 72 -14.63 3.02 -31.23
C LEU A 72 -14.37 2.59 -29.78
N TYR A 73 -13.49 3.32 -29.08
CA TYR A 73 -13.28 3.15 -27.65
C TYR A 73 -14.11 4.17 -26.86
N ALA A 74 -14.69 3.71 -25.76
CA ALA A 74 -15.29 4.53 -24.71
C ALA A 74 -14.46 4.43 -23.43
N VAL A 75 -14.67 5.35 -22.49
CA VAL A 75 -14.03 5.32 -21.17
C VAL A 75 -14.99 4.78 -20.13
N THR A 76 -14.49 4.00 -19.16
CA THR A 76 -15.32 3.32 -18.14
C THR A 76 -15.98 4.27 -17.15
N SER A 77 -15.48 5.50 -17.03
CA SER A 77 -15.95 6.49 -16.05
C SER A 77 -16.63 7.71 -16.68
N TYR A 78 -17.56 8.29 -15.92
CA TYR A 78 -18.42 9.40 -16.28
C TYR A 78 -18.11 10.62 -15.43
N LYS A 79 -18.13 11.80 -16.07
CA LYS A 79 -17.74 13.07 -15.46
C LYS A 79 -18.82 14.12 -15.69
N PRO A 80 -18.94 15.13 -14.82
CA PRO A 80 -19.83 16.26 -15.07
C PRO A 80 -19.60 16.90 -16.43
N CYS A 81 -20.68 17.14 -17.19
CA CYS A 81 -20.61 17.74 -18.52
C CYS A 81 -19.87 19.10 -18.54
N ASN A 82 -19.91 19.87 -17.45
CA ASN A 82 -19.19 21.14 -17.37
C ASN A 82 -17.67 20.94 -17.32
N THR A 83 -17.18 19.91 -16.62
CA THR A 83 -15.75 19.57 -16.57
C THR A 83 -15.24 19.12 -17.93
N VAL A 84 -15.97 18.23 -18.62
CA VAL A 84 -15.57 17.73 -19.95
C VAL A 84 -15.56 18.84 -21.02
N ARG A 85 -16.29 19.93 -20.80
CA ARG A 85 -16.32 21.10 -21.68
C ARG A 85 -15.21 22.11 -21.40
N GLN A 86 -14.42 21.94 -20.35
CA GLN A 86 -13.32 22.86 -20.06
C GLN A 86 -12.24 22.77 -21.14
N THR A 87 -11.84 23.93 -21.67
CA THR A 87 -10.76 24.03 -22.65
C THR A 87 -9.46 24.42 -21.98
N ALA A 88 -8.35 23.93 -22.53
CA ALA A 88 -7.00 24.34 -22.17
C ALA A 88 -6.24 24.81 -23.42
N PRO A 89 -5.49 25.94 -23.33
CA PRO A 89 -4.62 26.38 -24.42
C PRO A 89 -3.45 25.42 -24.66
N HIS A 90 -3.14 25.18 -25.93
CA HIS A 90 -2.02 24.33 -26.33
C HIS A 90 -1.39 24.76 -27.66
N ARG A 91 -0.27 24.11 -27.97
CA ARG A 91 0.38 24.10 -29.29
C ARG A 91 0.81 22.70 -29.65
N TYR A 92 0.89 22.41 -30.94
CA TYR A 92 1.51 21.18 -31.41
C TYR A 92 3.04 21.30 -31.31
N GLY A 93 3.67 20.35 -30.63
CA GLY A 93 5.12 20.17 -30.63
C GLY A 93 5.52 18.90 -31.37
N ASP A 94 6.83 18.66 -31.47
CA ASP A 94 7.39 17.53 -32.23
C ASP A 94 6.94 16.14 -31.70
N ASN A 95 6.60 16.06 -30.42
CA ASN A 95 6.18 14.83 -29.73
C ASN A 95 4.73 14.89 -29.22
N GLY A 96 3.86 15.66 -29.86
CA GLY A 96 2.44 15.77 -29.50
C GLY A 96 2.04 17.13 -28.92
N ILE A 97 0.94 17.16 -28.18
CA ILE A 97 0.35 18.40 -27.65
C ILE A 97 1.19 18.93 -26.46
N LYS A 98 1.56 20.21 -26.50
CA LYS A 98 2.14 20.94 -25.37
C LYS A 98 1.13 21.93 -24.82
N TRP A 99 0.71 21.70 -23.58
CA TRP A 99 -0.24 22.54 -22.85
C TRP A 99 0.44 23.79 -22.27
N ALA A 100 -0.32 24.86 -22.12
CA ALA A 100 0.16 26.09 -21.48
C ALA A 100 0.38 25.89 -19.97
N GLU A 101 -0.53 25.17 -19.31
CA GLU A 101 -0.48 24.87 -17.87
C GLU A 101 -0.58 23.35 -17.66
N SER A 102 -1.79 22.80 -17.78
CA SER A 102 -2.09 21.37 -17.66
C SER A 102 -3.00 20.88 -18.79
N ASN A 103 -3.06 19.56 -18.96
CA ASN A 103 -4.00 18.97 -19.90
C ASN A 103 -5.43 19.02 -19.33
N PRO A 104 -6.48 19.14 -20.16
CA PRO A 104 -7.85 19.29 -19.70
C PRO A 104 -8.56 17.95 -19.45
N LEU A 105 -7.85 16.80 -19.42
CA LEU A 105 -8.49 15.54 -19.08
C LEU A 105 -8.92 15.53 -17.62
N PRO A 106 -10.18 15.16 -17.31
CA PRO A 106 -10.64 15.07 -15.94
C PRO A 106 -9.83 14.06 -15.11
N GLY A 107 -9.39 14.47 -13.92
CA GLY A 107 -8.80 13.62 -12.89
C GLY A 107 -9.83 12.96 -11.97
N TYR A 108 -9.36 12.39 -10.86
CA TYR A 108 -10.20 11.68 -9.88
C TYR A 108 -11.13 12.63 -9.11
N GLU A 109 -10.69 13.85 -8.85
CA GLU A 109 -11.47 14.96 -8.28
C GLU A 109 -12.69 15.34 -9.14
N ASN A 110 -12.67 14.95 -10.41
CA ASN A 110 -13.69 15.27 -11.39
C ASN A 110 -14.62 14.09 -11.74
N LEU A 111 -14.47 12.94 -11.08
CA LEU A 111 -15.31 11.77 -11.31
C LEU A 111 -16.72 11.97 -10.75
N ALA A 112 -17.73 11.50 -11.50
CA ALA A 112 -19.10 11.35 -11.01
C ALA A 112 -19.47 9.87 -10.88
N GLY A 113 -19.47 9.15 -12.01
CA GLY A 113 -19.72 7.70 -12.05
C GLY A 113 -18.44 6.93 -12.36
N PHE A 114 -18.06 6.01 -11.50
CA PHE A 114 -16.87 5.18 -11.64
C PHE A 114 -17.17 3.78 -11.10
N GLY A 115 -17.33 2.83 -12.01
CA GLY A 115 -17.58 1.43 -11.68
C GLY A 115 -16.30 0.61 -11.76
N LEU A 116 -16.29 -0.50 -11.02
CA LEU A 116 -15.25 -1.51 -11.14
C LEU A 116 -15.29 -2.13 -12.54
N PHE A 117 -14.12 -2.35 -13.12
CA PHE A 117 -13.96 -2.90 -14.47
C PHE A 117 -12.93 -4.04 -14.48
N VAL A 118 -13.22 -5.13 -15.18
CA VAL A 118 -12.27 -6.23 -15.40
C VAL A 118 -12.13 -6.47 -16.90
N ASP A 119 -10.89 -6.49 -17.38
CA ASP A 119 -10.55 -6.89 -18.75
C ASP A 119 -9.98 -8.31 -18.73
N LEU A 120 -10.82 -9.30 -19.01
CA LEU A 120 -10.44 -10.70 -19.11
C LEU A 120 -9.92 -10.96 -20.52
N ASP A 121 -8.66 -10.62 -20.77
CA ASP A 121 -8.03 -10.89 -22.05
C ASP A 121 -7.91 -12.42 -22.24
N LEU A 122 -8.30 -12.92 -23.41
CA LEU A 122 -8.03 -14.30 -23.78
C LEU A 122 -6.51 -14.46 -23.98
N SER A 123 -5.90 -15.63 -23.74
CA SER A 123 -4.46 -15.76 -24.00
C SER A 123 -4.14 -15.57 -25.50
N ASP A 124 -2.98 -14.99 -25.83
CA ASP A 124 -2.65 -14.58 -27.21
C ASP A 124 -2.75 -15.73 -28.23
N ASP A 125 -2.33 -16.95 -27.84
CA ASP A 125 -2.43 -18.15 -28.67
C ASP A 125 -3.89 -18.52 -29.01
N LEU A 126 -4.81 -18.23 -28.10
CA LEU A 126 -6.25 -18.48 -28.25
C LEU A 126 -6.97 -17.31 -28.94
N LYS A 127 -6.52 -16.05 -28.78
CA LYS A 127 -7.06 -14.88 -29.51
C LYS A 127 -7.04 -15.12 -31.02
N ALA A 128 -5.95 -15.67 -31.55
CA ALA A 128 -5.83 -15.98 -32.98
C ALA A 128 -6.84 -17.04 -33.48
N GLN A 129 -7.39 -17.85 -32.58
CA GLN A 129 -8.33 -18.94 -32.85
C GLN A 129 -9.78 -18.53 -32.56
N ARG A 130 -10.05 -17.26 -32.23
CA ARG A 130 -11.41 -16.79 -31.93
C ARG A 130 -12.37 -17.12 -33.09
N GLY A 131 -13.49 -17.75 -32.76
CA GLY A 131 -14.47 -18.30 -33.72
C GLY A 131 -14.28 -19.78 -34.06
N GLU A 132 -13.12 -20.35 -33.72
CA GLU A 132 -12.76 -21.77 -33.92
C GLU A 132 -12.28 -22.43 -32.61
N LEU A 133 -12.54 -21.80 -31.46
CA LEU A 133 -12.15 -22.32 -30.15
C LEU A 133 -12.81 -23.68 -29.87
N ASP A 134 -12.04 -24.58 -29.24
CA ASP A 134 -12.55 -25.87 -28.80
C ASP A 134 -13.68 -25.70 -27.77
N ALA A 135 -14.67 -26.60 -27.81
CA ALA A 135 -15.84 -26.53 -26.92
C ALA A 135 -15.47 -26.54 -25.43
N ASP A 136 -14.39 -27.25 -25.05
CA ASP A 136 -13.89 -27.29 -23.67
C ASP A 136 -13.31 -25.93 -23.24
N ILE A 137 -12.68 -25.18 -24.16
CA ILE A 137 -12.15 -23.83 -23.90
C ILE A 137 -13.31 -22.86 -23.77
N VAL A 138 -14.30 -22.92 -24.66
CA VAL A 138 -15.51 -22.10 -24.59
C VAL A 138 -16.22 -22.30 -23.25
N SER A 139 -16.49 -23.56 -22.87
CA SER A 139 -17.15 -23.88 -21.61
C SER A 139 -16.34 -23.44 -20.39
N SER A 140 -15.01 -23.52 -20.44
CA SER A 140 -14.15 -23.03 -19.36
C SER A 140 -14.17 -21.50 -19.27
N MET A 141 -14.17 -20.81 -20.42
CA MET A 141 -14.28 -19.35 -20.46
C MET A 141 -15.64 -18.88 -19.93
N GLU A 142 -16.74 -19.54 -20.28
CA GLU A 142 -18.07 -19.26 -19.75
C GLU A 142 -18.10 -19.37 -18.22
N ALA A 143 -17.52 -20.43 -17.65
CA ALA A 143 -17.40 -20.58 -16.20
C ALA A 143 -16.54 -19.47 -15.55
N VAL A 144 -15.47 -19.02 -16.21
CA VAL A 144 -14.65 -17.90 -15.73
C VAL A 144 -15.46 -16.59 -15.76
N ILE A 145 -16.20 -16.34 -16.84
CA ILE A 145 -17.06 -15.14 -16.98
C ILE A 145 -18.10 -15.11 -15.85
N GLU A 146 -18.79 -16.23 -15.61
CA GLU A 146 -19.77 -16.35 -14.53
C GLU A 146 -19.13 -16.07 -13.17
N ALA A 147 -17.95 -16.64 -12.90
CA ALA A 147 -17.27 -16.45 -11.62
C ALA A 147 -16.83 -14.99 -11.39
N TYR A 148 -16.37 -14.28 -12.41
CA TYR A 148 -16.10 -12.85 -12.30
C TYR A 148 -17.39 -12.02 -12.17
N CYS A 149 -18.47 -12.39 -12.87
CA CYS A 149 -19.77 -11.73 -12.69
C CYS A 149 -20.30 -11.91 -11.26
N ASP A 150 -20.16 -13.10 -10.68
CA ASP A 150 -20.48 -13.41 -9.29
C ASP A 150 -19.63 -12.58 -8.32
N ALA A 151 -18.31 -12.50 -8.56
CA ALA A 151 -17.41 -11.69 -7.74
C ALA A 151 -17.82 -10.21 -7.74
N VAL A 152 -18.17 -9.64 -8.89
CA VAL A 152 -18.67 -8.24 -8.95
C VAL A 152 -20.06 -8.14 -8.32
N ALA A 153 -20.94 -9.13 -8.51
CA ALA A 153 -22.26 -9.15 -7.91
C ALA A 153 -22.21 -9.18 -6.38
N ASP A 154 -21.29 -9.92 -5.77
CA ASP A 154 -21.11 -9.98 -4.32
C ASP A 154 -20.78 -8.61 -3.74
N LEU A 155 -19.87 -7.90 -4.42
CA LEU A 155 -19.44 -6.55 -4.06
C LEU A 155 -20.56 -5.51 -4.24
N TYR A 156 -21.33 -5.60 -5.33
CA TYR A 156 -22.39 -4.65 -5.68
C TYR A 156 -23.77 -5.04 -5.12
N GLY A 157 -23.90 -6.18 -4.44
CA GLY A 157 -25.16 -6.66 -3.88
C GLY A 157 -26.15 -7.28 -4.87
N GLY A 158 -25.66 -7.72 -6.02
CA GLY A 158 -26.37 -8.62 -6.92
C GLY A 158 -26.13 -8.35 -8.40
N HIS A 159 -26.44 -9.35 -9.22
CA HIS A 159 -26.25 -9.36 -10.68
C HIS A 159 -26.94 -8.23 -11.45
N LYS A 160 -28.00 -7.63 -10.89
CA LYS A 160 -28.69 -6.48 -11.53
C LYS A 160 -27.77 -5.26 -11.73
N HIS A 161 -26.64 -5.21 -11.03
CA HIS A 161 -25.65 -4.14 -11.13
C HIS A 161 -24.43 -4.53 -11.98
N VAL A 162 -24.41 -5.74 -12.54
CA VAL A 162 -23.27 -6.31 -13.25
C VAL A 162 -23.59 -6.40 -14.73
N TYR A 163 -22.64 -5.99 -15.56
CA TYR A 163 -22.74 -6.02 -17.01
C TYR A 163 -21.49 -6.67 -17.59
N ALA A 164 -21.62 -7.35 -18.72
CA ALA A 164 -20.46 -7.91 -19.41
C ALA A 164 -20.56 -7.76 -20.93
N LEU A 165 -19.41 -7.72 -21.60
CA LEU A 165 -19.26 -7.68 -23.06
C LEU A 165 -18.24 -8.72 -23.51
N ASP A 166 -18.54 -9.46 -24.58
CA ASP A 166 -17.50 -10.14 -25.36
C ASP A 166 -16.72 -9.06 -26.12
N SER A 167 -15.44 -8.90 -25.81
CA SER A 167 -14.57 -7.89 -26.42
C SER A 167 -13.97 -8.34 -27.76
N VAL A 168 -14.38 -9.52 -28.23
CA VAL A 168 -13.79 -10.35 -29.29
C VAL A 168 -12.44 -10.96 -28.89
N GLY A 169 -11.57 -10.16 -28.27
CA GLY A 169 -10.25 -10.60 -27.77
C GLY A 169 -10.27 -11.19 -26.35
N GLY A 170 -11.44 -11.28 -25.72
CA GLY A 170 -11.59 -11.56 -24.29
C GLY A 170 -12.99 -11.17 -23.82
N VAL A 171 -13.13 -10.77 -22.57
CA VAL A 171 -14.39 -10.29 -21.98
C VAL A 171 -14.17 -9.07 -21.10
N TYR A 172 -15.09 -8.12 -21.17
CA TYR A 172 -15.16 -7.03 -20.19
C TYR A 172 -16.26 -7.31 -19.17
N VAL A 173 -15.97 -7.13 -17.88
CA VAL A 173 -16.97 -7.19 -16.79
C VAL A 173 -17.02 -5.83 -16.09
N PHE A 174 -18.22 -5.34 -15.80
CA PHE A 174 -18.47 -4.01 -15.25
C PHE A 174 -19.37 -4.10 -14.03
N GLY A 175 -19.04 -3.34 -12.99
CA GLY A 175 -20.00 -2.85 -12.02
C GLY A 175 -20.65 -1.55 -12.53
N ALA A 176 -21.95 -1.36 -12.27
CA ALA A 176 -22.67 -0.18 -12.72
C ALA A 176 -22.02 1.12 -12.19
N PRO A 177 -21.55 2.03 -13.06
CA PRO A 177 -20.82 3.23 -12.66
C PRO A 177 -21.64 4.22 -11.84
N ALA A 178 -22.97 4.19 -11.95
CA ALA A 178 -23.85 5.08 -11.19
C ALA A 178 -23.83 4.81 -9.67
N VAL A 179 -23.35 3.66 -9.21
CA VAL A 179 -23.26 3.31 -7.78
C VAL A 179 -22.33 4.23 -6.99
N THR A 180 -21.35 4.85 -7.64
CA THR A 180 -20.43 5.81 -7.00
C THR A 180 -20.83 7.27 -7.18
N ILE A 181 -21.94 7.57 -7.87
CA ILE A 181 -22.48 8.94 -7.98
C ILE A 181 -22.78 9.53 -6.60
N PRO A 182 -23.45 8.83 -5.66
CA PRO A 182 -23.71 9.38 -4.33
C PRO A 182 -22.45 9.80 -3.58
N ILE A 183 -21.32 9.10 -3.80
CA ILE A 183 -20.02 9.48 -3.24
C ILE A 183 -19.56 10.81 -3.85
N SER A 184 -19.64 10.95 -5.18
CA SER A 184 -19.26 12.19 -5.87
C SER A 184 -20.15 13.38 -5.50
N GLU A 185 -21.42 13.16 -5.18
CA GLU A 185 -22.32 14.22 -4.72
C GLU A 185 -22.03 14.63 -3.28
N HIS A 186 -21.50 13.71 -2.47
CA HIS A 186 -21.19 13.96 -1.06
C HIS A 186 -19.82 14.63 -0.85
N PHE A 187 -18.81 14.21 -1.62
CA PHE A 187 -17.44 14.73 -1.54
C PHE A 187 -17.11 15.60 -2.76
N ASP A 188 -16.34 16.67 -2.57
CA ASP A 188 -15.85 17.53 -3.63
C ASP A 188 -14.32 17.68 -3.58
N GLY A 189 -13.75 18.28 -4.64
CA GLY A 189 -12.34 18.62 -4.73
C GLY A 189 -11.40 17.51 -4.28
N ARG A 190 -10.58 17.82 -3.26
CA ARG A 190 -9.55 16.92 -2.74
C ARG A 190 -10.13 15.70 -2.04
N ASP A 191 -11.21 15.86 -1.27
CA ASP A 191 -11.85 14.76 -0.55
C ASP A 191 -12.38 13.71 -1.54
N ARG A 192 -13.02 14.18 -2.62
CA ARG A 192 -13.47 13.28 -3.70
C ARG A 192 -12.29 12.56 -4.35
N GLU A 193 -11.20 13.28 -4.62
CA GLU A 193 -10.00 12.70 -5.21
C GLU A 193 -9.46 11.55 -4.37
N LEU A 194 -9.34 11.74 -3.05
CA LEU A 194 -8.86 10.74 -2.10
C LEU A 194 -9.75 9.51 -2.09
N VAL A 195 -11.07 9.71 -1.96
CA VAL A 195 -12.03 8.59 -1.94
C VAL A 195 -12.01 7.81 -3.25
N MET A 196 -11.98 8.49 -4.40
CA MET A 196 -12.00 7.83 -5.71
C MET A 196 -10.68 7.09 -6.03
N LYS A 197 -9.53 7.60 -5.55
CA LYS A 197 -8.25 6.88 -5.60
C LYS A 197 -8.24 5.66 -4.69
N ALA A 198 -8.79 5.77 -3.49
CA ALA A 198 -8.94 4.64 -2.58
C ALA A 198 -9.91 3.59 -3.13
N PHE A 199 -11.01 4.00 -3.77
CA PHE A 199 -11.93 3.10 -4.46
C PHE A 199 -11.21 2.29 -5.54
N ARG A 200 -10.39 2.96 -6.36
CA ARG A 200 -9.54 2.32 -7.38
C ARG A 200 -8.64 1.24 -6.76
N GLU A 201 -7.88 1.61 -5.74
CA GLU A 201 -6.90 0.72 -5.09
C GLU A 201 -7.58 -0.47 -4.43
N ARG A 202 -8.63 -0.23 -3.63
CA ARG A 202 -9.37 -1.29 -2.94
C ARG A 202 -10.11 -2.21 -3.90
N SER A 203 -10.57 -1.70 -5.05
CA SER A 203 -11.16 -2.53 -6.12
C SER A 203 -10.12 -3.43 -6.79
N ASN A 204 -8.90 -2.93 -7.05
CA ASN A 204 -7.81 -3.76 -7.57
C ASN A 204 -7.48 -4.91 -6.60
N GLU A 205 -7.33 -4.59 -5.30
CA GLU A 205 -7.06 -5.59 -4.27
C GLU A 205 -8.15 -6.65 -4.16
N TYR A 206 -9.42 -6.21 -4.19
CA TYR A 206 -10.55 -7.13 -4.19
C TYR A 206 -10.51 -8.09 -5.38
N LEU A 207 -10.23 -7.59 -6.59
CA LEU A 207 -10.16 -8.39 -7.81
C LEU A 207 -8.98 -9.37 -7.81
N GLN A 208 -7.85 -8.98 -7.23
CA GLN A 208 -6.69 -9.88 -7.09
C GLN A 208 -7.03 -11.07 -6.18
N ILE A 209 -7.67 -10.81 -5.03
CA ILE A 209 -8.16 -11.88 -4.15
C ILE A 209 -9.15 -12.79 -4.89
N LYS A 210 -10.06 -12.21 -5.67
CA LYS A 210 -11.06 -12.97 -6.44
C LYS A 210 -10.43 -13.77 -7.57
N GLN A 211 -9.40 -13.26 -8.22
CA GLN A 211 -8.64 -14.01 -9.22
C GLN A 211 -8.05 -15.29 -8.60
N ASP A 212 -7.37 -15.19 -7.45
CA ASP A 212 -6.80 -16.35 -6.77
C ASP A 212 -7.87 -17.41 -6.42
N GLU A 213 -9.04 -16.96 -5.93
CA GLU A 213 -10.18 -17.83 -5.62
C GLU A 213 -10.76 -18.51 -6.88
N ILE A 214 -10.87 -17.76 -7.97
CA ILE A 214 -11.38 -18.24 -9.26
C ILE A 214 -10.42 -19.25 -9.88
N GLU A 215 -9.12 -18.96 -9.91
CA GLU A 215 -8.09 -19.85 -10.45
C GLU A 215 -7.96 -21.14 -9.64
N ALA A 216 -8.14 -21.07 -8.32
CA ALA A 216 -8.21 -22.26 -7.47
C ALA A 216 -9.43 -23.15 -7.79
N THR A 217 -10.55 -22.53 -8.16
CA THR A 217 -11.81 -23.23 -8.46
C THR A 217 -11.88 -23.73 -9.90
N ILE A 218 -11.30 -22.96 -10.83
CA ILE A 218 -11.27 -23.20 -12.27
C ILE A 218 -9.80 -23.21 -12.72
N PRO A 219 -9.05 -24.32 -12.54
CA PRO A 219 -7.62 -24.38 -12.87
C PRO A 219 -7.30 -24.11 -14.35
N ALA A 220 -8.29 -24.20 -15.24
CA ALA A 220 -8.12 -23.84 -16.64
C ALA A 220 -7.97 -22.33 -16.86
N ALA A 221 -8.46 -21.49 -15.93
CA ALA A 221 -8.47 -20.03 -16.04
C ALA A 221 -7.06 -19.47 -16.29
N THR A 222 -6.04 -19.94 -15.56
CA THR A 222 -4.64 -19.48 -15.70
C THR A 222 -4.05 -19.68 -17.10
N ASN A 223 -4.62 -20.59 -17.90
CA ASN A 223 -4.12 -20.90 -19.25
C ASN A 223 -5.00 -20.29 -20.35
N ILE A 224 -6.19 -19.81 -20.00
CA ILE A 224 -7.19 -19.30 -20.93
C ILE A 224 -7.25 -17.78 -20.87
N THR A 225 -7.18 -17.19 -19.68
CA THR A 225 -7.34 -15.76 -19.46
C THR A 225 -6.12 -15.12 -18.84
N ASP A 226 -5.89 -13.86 -19.17
CA ASP A 226 -4.92 -12.95 -18.56
C ASP A 226 -5.68 -11.71 -18.04
N PRO A 227 -6.21 -11.74 -16.80
CA PRO A 227 -7.04 -10.65 -16.28
C PRO A 227 -6.24 -9.35 -16.04
N ASP A 228 -6.67 -8.26 -16.68
CA ASP A 228 -6.24 -6.89 -16.36
C ASP A 228 -7.34 -6.15 -15.59
N TYR A 229 -7.13 -6.06 -14.28
CA TYR A 229 -8.02 -5.37 -13.35
C TYR A 229 -7.58 -3.92 -13.07
N CYS A 230 -6.68 -3.33 -13.86
CA CYS A 230 -6.19 -1.98 -13.64
C CYS A 230 -7.32 -0.93 -13.73
N GLN A 231 -7.84 -0.55 -12.55
CA GLN A 231 -8.78 0.56 -12.42
C GLN A 231 -8.06 1.89 -12.78
N ASN A 232 -8.61 2.63 -13.73
CA ASN A 232 -8.09 3.95 -14.10
C ASN A 232 -9.22 4.91 -14.48
N VAL A 233 -9.14 6.18 -14.04
CA VAL A 233 -10.09 7.25 -14.39
C VAL A 233 -10.32 7.38 -15.90
N ASN A 234 -9.33 7.06 -16.72
CA ASN A 234 -9.42 7.11 -18.19
C ASN A 234 -9.20 5.72 -18.83
N ARG A 235 -9.59 4.63 -18.14
CA ARG A 235 -9.55 3.27 -18.69
C ARG A 235 -10.45 3.19 -19.92
N GLN A 236 -9.88 2.73 -21.03
CA GLN A 236 -10.58 2.56 -22.29
C GLN A 236 -11.11 1.13 -22.43
N TYR A 237 -12.26 0.98 -23.08
CA TYR A 237 -12.79 -0.30 -23.53
C TYR A 237 -13.45 -0.11 -24.89
N LYS A 238 -13.52 -1.20 -25.69
CA LYS A 238 -14.24 -1.15 -26.97
C LYS A 238 -15.73 -1.05 -26.69
N ALA A 239 -16.40 -0.04 -27.25
CA ALA A 239 -17.82 0.17 -27.02
C ALA A 239 -18.65 -1.02 -27.53
N PRO A 240 -19.87 -1.26 -27.00
CA PRO A 240 -20.76 -2.30 -27.52
C PRO A 240 -20.99 -2.10 -29.03
N LEU A 241 -20.89 -3.18 -29.78
CA LEU A 241 -20.92 -3.21 -31.25
C LEU A 241 -19.75 -2.49 -31.95
N ALA A 242 -18.73 -2.02 -31.24
CA ALA A 242 -17.50 -1.60 -31.90
C ALA A 242 -16.80 -2.79 -32.59
N LEU A 243 -16.16 -2.53 -33.72
CA LEU A 243 -15.38 -3.55 -34.41
C LEU A 243 -14.06 -3.81 -33.70
N HIS A 244 -13.60 -5.06 -33.74
CA HIS A 244 -12.26 -5.40 -33.27
C HIS A 244 -11.19 -4.95 -34.28
N LYS A 245 -10.03 -4.49 -33.80
CA LYS A 245 -8.91 -4.02 -34.65
C LYS A 245 -8.44 -5.05 -35.68
N ASP A 246 -8.37 -6.31 -35.28
CA ASP A 246 -7.76 -7.40 -36.07
C ASP A 246 -8.76 -8.47 -36.56
N HIS A 247 -10.02 -8.39 -36.12
CA HIS A 247 -11.07 -9.36 -36.49
C HIS A 247 -12.28 -8.63 -37.08
N ASP A 248 -12.91 -9.18 -38.11
CA ASP A 248 -14.19 -8.69 -38.65
C ASP A 248 -15.37 -9.18 -37.80
N ALA A 249 -15.30 -8.83 -36.52
CA ALA A 249 -16.26 -9.17 -35.48
C ALA A 249 -16.50 -7.96 -34.57
N VAL A 250 -17.64 -7.98 -33.91
CA VAL A 250 -18.12 -6.88 -33.09
C VAL A 250 -18.17 -7.27 -31.62
N VAL A 251 -18.00 -6.28 -30.75
CA VAL A 251 -18.20 -6.42 -29.31
C VAL A 251 -19.68 -6.66 -29.03
N THR A 252 -20.04 -7.64 -28.21
CA THR A 252 -21.45 -7.95 -27.95
C THR A 252 -21.78 -8.09 -26.46
N PRO A 253 -23.00 -7.71 -26.03
CA PRO A 253 -23.47 -7.97 -24.66
C PRO A 253 -23.42 -9.45 -24.30
N ILE A 254 -23.04 -9.74 -23.06
CA ILE A 254 -23.16 -11.06 -22.42
C ILE A 254 -24.27 -10.99 -21.37
N ASP A 255 -25.08 -12.05 -21.26
CA ASP A 255 -26.00 -12.23 -20.14
C ASP A 255 -25.21 -12.70 -18.92
N THR A 256 -25.21 -11.92 -17.84
CA THR A 256 -24.39 -12.17 -16.65
C THR A 256 -24.93 -13.31 -15.78
N GLN A 257 -26.15 -13.79 -16.05
CA GLN A 257 -26.77 -14.91 -15.33
C GLN A 257 -26.76 -16.23 -16.10
N ASP A 258 -26.41 -16.20 -17.39
CA ASP A 258 -26.35 -17.36 -18.29
C ASP A 258 -25.32 -17.02 -19.38
N ALA A 259 -24.03 -17.07 -19.01
CA ALA A 259 -22.98 -16.51 -19.85
C ALA A 259 -22.70 -17.41 -21.07
N THR A 260 -22.78 -16.82 -22.26
CA THR A 260 -22.45 -17.48 -23.53
C THR A 260 -21.27 -16.79 -24.20
N TYR A 261 -20.22 -17.53 -24.58
CA TYR A 261 -18.99 -16.95 -25.16
C TYR A 261 -18.90 -17.08 -26.69
N ASP A 262 -19.89 -16.52 -27.39
CA ASP A 262 -20.10 -16.69 -28.83
C ASP A 262 -19.40 -15.63 -29.69
N TYR A 263 -18.65 -16.09 -30.71
CA TYR A 263 -18.02 -15.19 -31.68
C TYR A 263 -19.07 -14.59 -32.63
N THR A 264 -19.18 -13.26 -32.63
CA THR A 264 -20.15 -12.54 -33.47
C THR A 264 -19.46 -11.82 -34.63
N PRO A 265 -19.48 -12.38 -35.86
CA PRO A 265 -18.92 -11.70 -37.03
C PRO A 265 -19.75 -10.47 -37.40
N LEU A 266 -19.14 -9.47 -38.02
CA LEU A 266 -19.82 -8.24 -38.47
C LEU A 266 -21.08 -8.53 -39.31
N THR A 267 -21.04 -9.59 -40.13
CA THR A 267 -22.17 -9.99 -40.98
C THR A 267 -23.38 -10.53 -40.22
N ALA A 268 -23.23 -10.86 -38.93
CA ALA A 268 -24.30 -11.34 -38.07
C ALA A 268 -25.00 -10.21 -37.29
N VAL A 269 -24.55 -8.96 -37.44
CA VAL A 269 -25.19 -7.80 -36.80
C VAL A 269 -26.55 -7.55 -37.46
N ASP A 270 -27.61 -7.72 -36.68
CA ASP A 270 -28.99 -7.42 -37.06
C ASP A 270 -29.64 -6.45 -36.07
N ASP A 271 -30.85 -6.00 -36.40
CA ASP A 271 -31.59 -5.04 -35.57
C ASP A 271 -31.85 -5.59 -34.15
N THR A 272 -31.97 -6.92 -33.99
CA THR A 272 -32.19 -7.55 -32.68
C THR A 272 -30.96 -7.41 -31.79
N LEU A 273 -29.76 -7.63 -32.35
CA LEU A 273 -28.51 -7.46 -31.62
C LEU A 273 -28.27 -5.96 -31.30
N VAL A 274 -28.62 -5.05 -32.22
CA VAL A 274 -28.55 -3.60 -31.98
C VAL A 274 -29.46 -3.19 -30.82
N ASP A 275 -30.71 -3.66 -30.81
CA ASP A 275 -31.65 -3.39 -29.71
C ASP A 275 -31.14 -3.96 -28.38
N ARG A 276 -30.62 -5.19 -28.37
CA ARG A 276 -30.02 -5.80 -27.16
C ARG A 276 -28.82 -5.00 -26.65
N ALA A 277 -27.94 -4.52 -27.53
CA ALA A 277 -26.80 -3.69 -27.16
C ALA A 277 -27.25 -2.32 -26.64
N LYS A 278 -28.32 -1.77 -27.20
CA LYS A 278 -28.93 -0.53 -26.71
C LYS A 278 -29.51 -0.70 -25.30
N ASP A 279 -30.24 -1.78 -25.05
CA ASP A 279 -30.78 -2.11 -23.73
C ASP A 279 -29.66 -2.33 -22.71
N TRP A 280 -28.56 -2.98 -23.12
CA TRP A 280 -27.36 -3.13 -22.30
C TRP A 280 -26.75 -1.78 -21.94
N ALA A 281 -26.59 -0.87 -22.91
CA ALA A 281 -26.02 0.46 -22.69
C ALA A 281 -26.90 1.29 -21.75
N ALA A 282 -28.22 1.31 -21.99
CA ALA A 282 -29.19 1.99 -21.12
C ALA A 282 -29.24 1.38 -19.71
N GLY A 283 -29.02 0.07 -19.58
CA GLY A 283 -28.85 -0.61 -18.31
C GLY A 283 -27.60 -0.10 -17.58
N LEU A 284 -26.43 -0.21 -18.18
CA LEU A 284 -25.16 0.22 -17.58
C LEU A 284 -25.21 1.68 -17.12
N THR A 285 -25.85 2.56 -17.91
CA THR A 285 -25.93 4.00 -17.63
C THR A 285 -27.17 4.42 -16.85
N SER A 286 -27.91 3.46 -16.26
CA SER A 286 -29.12 3.76 -15.51
C SER A 286 -28.83 4.51 -14.20
N LEU A 287 -29.44 5.68 -14.04
CA LEU A 287 -29.45 6.43 -12.76
C LEU A 287 -30.14 5.69 -11.62
N ASN A 288 -30.93 4.64 -11.90
CA ASN A 288 -31.57 3.84 -10.86
C ASN A 288 -30.55 3.12 -9.95
N TYR A 289 -29.28 3.04 -10.36
CA TYR A 289 -28.22 2.46 -9.54
C TYR A 289 -27.47 3.47 -8.68
N ALA A 290 -27.77 4.77 -8.77
CA ALA A 290 -27.35 5.78 -7.79
C ALA A 290 -28.15 5.68 -6.47
N ASP A 291 -28.50 4.45 -6.09
CA ASP A 291 -29.20 4.12 -4.85
C ASP A 291 -28.15 4.00 -3.74
N GLU A 292 -28.28 4.84 -2.72
CA GLU A 292 -27.33 4.89 -1.60
C GLU A 292 -27.21 3.56 -0.85
N SER A 293 -28.22 2.67 -0.89
CA SER A 293 -28.11 1.34 -0.26
C SER A 293 -27.08 0.44 -0.96
N VAL A 294 -26.86 0.66 -2.25
CA VAL A 294 -25.85 -0.06 -3.03
C VAL A 294 -24.47 0.55 -2.76
N THR A 295 -24.38 1.89 -2.74
CA THR A 295 -23.17 2.61 -2.31
C THR A 295 -22.75 2.20 -0.90
N ASP A 296 -23.72 2.08 0.02
CA ASP A 296 -23.48 1.70 1.40
C ASP A 296 -22.84 0.32 1.52
N ARG A 297 -23.39 -0.66 0.79
CA ARG A 297 -22.84 -2.00 0.72
C ARG A 297 -21.44 -2.02 0.08
N LEU A 298 -21.25 -1.28 -1.01
CA LEU A 298 -19.96 -1.16 -1.67
C LEU A 298 -18.89 -0.65 -0.69
N VAL A 299 -19.22 0.39 0.08
CA VAL A 299 -18.32 0.94 1.10
C VAL A 299 -18.10 -0.03 2.25
N GLN A 300 -19.13 -0.73 2.71
CA GLN A 300 -19.02 -1.77 3.74
C GLN A 300 -18.01 -2.86 3.36
N GLN A 301 -17.99 -3.28 2.09
CA GLN A 301 -17.09 -4.33 1.61
C GLN A 301 -15.66 -3.80 1.40
N LEU A 302 -15.51 -2.59 0.86
CA LEU A 302 -14.19 -2.06 0.51
C LEU A 302 -13.50 -1.35 1.67
N TRP A 303 -14.22 -0.75 2.61
CA TRP A 303 -13.70 -0.11 3.84
C TRP A 303 -14.26 -0.77 5.10
N PRO A 304 -14.02 -2.08 5.31
CA PRO A 304 -14.64 -2.81 6.43
C PRO A 304 -14.27 -2.24 7.80
N ASP A 305 -13.06 -1.71 7.98
CA ASP A 305 -12.59 -1.14 9.24
C ASP A 305 -13.37 0.14 9.61
N TYR A 306 -13.36 1.13 8.71
CA TYR A 306 -14.10 2.38 8.89
C TYR A 306 -15.62 2.14 8.96
N TYR A 307 -16.14 1.24 8.14
CA TYR A 307 -17.57 0.92 8.18
C TYR A 307 -17.96 0.20 9.46
N GLY A 308 -17.11 -0.69 9.99
CA GLY A 308 -17.37 -1.38 11.26
C GLY A 308 -17.57 -0.42 12.44
N GLU A 309 -16.80 0.67 12.46
CA GLU A 309 -16.88 1.69 13.51
C GLU A 309 -18.05 2.66 13.34
N HIS A 310 -18.35 3.03 12.10
CA HIS A 310 -19.33 4.08 11.81
C HIS A 310 -20.72 3.58 11.38
N SER A 311 -20.80 2.36 10.85
CA SER A 311 -22.03 1.69 10.36
C SER A 311 -22.88 2.54 9.40
N ASP A 312 -22.24 3.47 8.70
CA ASP A 312 -22.81 4.36 7.70
C ASP A 312 -21.70 4.76 6.74
N TRP A 313 -21.94 4.63 5.44
CA TRP A 313 -20.91 4.86 4.44
C TRP A 313 -20.38 6.28 4.39
N ARG A 314 -21.20 7.31 4.67
CA ARG A 314 -20.73 8.70 4.66
C ARG A 314 -19.79 8.96 5.81
N ALA A 315 -20.18 8.52 7.00
CA ALA A 315 -19.35 8.63 8.19
C ALA A 315 -18.05 7.83 8.03
N ALA A 316 -18.11 6.62 7.48
CA ALA A 316 -16.93 5.79 7.21
C ALA A 316 -15.95 6.46 6.22
N LEU A 317 -16.44 6.94 5.07
CA LEU A 317 -15.59 7.60 4.09
C LEU A 317 -15.09 8.96 4.59
N LYS A 318 -15.89 9.68 5.39
CA LYS A 318 -15.44 10.92 6.01
C LYS A 318 -14.30 10.68 7.00
N ALA A 319 -14.42 9.66 7.86
CA ALA A 319 -13.34 9.28 8.77
C ALA A 319 -12.08 8.88 8.00
N PHE A 320 -12.23 8.10 6.92
CA PHE A 320 -11.13 7.78 6.02
C PHE A 320 -10.46 9.05 5.43
N VAL A 321 -11.25 10.01 4.93
CA VAL A 321 -10.70 11.27 4.42
C VAL A 321 -10.00 12.07 5.52
N ASP A 322 -10.59 12.15 6.71
CA ASP A 322 -9.98 12.86 7.84
C ASP A 322 -8.65 12.20 8.28
N ASP A 323 -8.55 10.87 8.24
CA ASP A 323 -7.31 10.13 8.52
C ASP A 323 -6.26 10.34 7.41
N GLU A 324 -6.66 10.30 6.14
CA GLU A 324 -5.76 10.59 5.03
C GLU A 324 -5.29 12.04 5.01
N LEU A 325 -6.16 13.01 5.33
CA LEU A 325 -5.82 14.42 5.40
C LEU A 325 -5.03 14.76 6.66
N SER A 326 -5.34 14.20 7.82
CA SER A 326 -4.48 14.35 8.99
C SER A 326 -3.10 13.70 8.79
N GLY A 327 -3.03 12.69 7.92
CA GLY A 327 -1.77 12.17 7.38
C GLY A 327 -1.16 12.98 6.23
N SER A 328 -1.92 13.84 5.54
CA SER A 328 -1.47 14.61 4.34
C SER A 328 -1.33 16.12 4.55
N ASP A 329 -1.80 16.70 5.66
CA ASP A 329 -1.69 18.14 5.98
C ASP A 329 -0.24 18.57 6.28
N GLY A 330 0.72 17.65 6.13
CA GLY A 330 2.15 17.95 6.03
C GLY A 330 2.70 18.10 4.60
N ASP A 331 1.90 17.86 3.55
CA ASP A 331 2.40 17.63 2.17
C ASP A 331 2.01 18.71 1.14
N SER A 332 1.40 19.82 1.57
CA SER A 332 1.21 21.01 0.73
C SER A 332 1.81 22.28 1.34
N VAL A 333 3.11 22.48 1.17
CA VAL A 333 3.71 23.83 1.22
C VAL A 333 4.63 24.04 0.02
N ASP A 334 4.19 24.95 -0.83
CA ASP A 334 4.93 25.56 -1.93
C ASP A 334 6.32 26.07 -1.48
N VAL A 335 7.31 25.85 -2.33
CA VAL A 335 8.73 26.16 -2.09
C VAL A 335 8.94 27.68 -2.07
N ARG A 336 9.15 28.28 -0.89
CA ARG A 336 10.29 29.19 -0.59
C ARG A 336 10.21 29.97 0.75
N THR A 337 11.34 29.83 1.47
CA THR A 337 12.03 30.77 2.38
C THR A 337 11.61 30.94 3.84
N GLU A 338 12.65 30.73 4.67
CA GLU A 338 13.00 31.36 5.96
C GLU A 338 12.58 30.64 7.24
N ASP A 339 13.59 29.98 7.84
CA ASP A 339 13.89 29.83 9.26
C ASP A 339 12.70 29.73 10.22
N ASP A 340 12.40 28.49 10.64
CA ASP A 340 11.92 28.28 12.00
C ASP A 340 12.72 27.17 12.69
N ASP A 341 13.40 27.60 13.74
CA ASP A 341 14.40 26.91 14.54
C ASP A 341 13.68 26.39 15.79
N SER A 342 13.14 25.16 15.75
CA SER A 342 12.80 24.41 16.97
C SER A 342 12.62 22.91 16.74
N SER A 343 13.72 22.18 16.65
CA SER A 343 13.73 20.77 17.01
C SER A 343 15.12 20.45 17.55
N SER A 344 15.25 20.40 18.87
CA SER A 344 16.44 19.86 19.54
C SER A 344 16.69 18.45 19.02
N ASP A 345 17.84 18.27 18.38
CA ASP A 345 18.30 17.05 17.73
C ASP A 345 19.00 16.19 18.80
N ASP A 346 18.24 15.39 19.55
CA ASP A 346 18.81 14.50 20.56
C ASP A 346 19.03 13.11 19.96
N ARG A 347 20.30 12.85 19.64
CA ARG A 347 20.81 11.59 19.08
C ARG A 347 21.37 10.72 20.20
N VAL A 348 20.89 9.48 20.31
CA VAL A 348 21.63 8.39 20.97
C VAL A 348 21.62 7.19 20.02
N ALA A 349 22.78 6.56 19.84
CA ALA A 349 22.99 5.36 19.00
C ALA A 349 22.61 5.44 17.50
N GLY A 350 22.50 6.64 16.92
CA GLY A 350 22.34 6.82 15.46
C GLY A 350 20.93 6.61 14.91
N VAL A 351 19.92 6.38 15.76
CA VAL A 351 18.52 6.24 15.38
C VAL A 351 17.73 7.41 15.98
N ARG A 352 17.02 8.16 15.12
CA ARG A 352 16.20 9.30 15.54
C ARG A 352 14.86 8.80 16.07
N LEU A 353 14.45 9.18 17.28
CA LEU A 353 13.09 8.95 17.76
C LEU A 353 12.14 10.04 17.23
N THR A 354 10.88 9.68 16.96
CA THR A 354 9.83 10.66 16.65
C THR A 354 8.53 10.31 17.34
N ARG A 355 7.77 11.35 17.72
CA ARG A 355 6.41 11.26 18.27
C ARG A 355 5.34 11.39 17.18
N ASP A 356 5.77 11.72 15.97
CA ASP A 356 4.90 11.97 14.82
C ASP A 356 5.08 10.83 13.82
N PHE A 357 3.99 10.15 13.51
CA PHE A 357 4.01 9.08 12.53
C PHE A 357 4.37 9.60 11.13
N GLU A 358 4.04 10.85 10.83
CA GLU A 358 4.32 11.48 9.54
C GLU A 358 5.80 11.68 9.28
N ASP A 359 6.62 11.84 10.31
CA ASP A 359 8.08 11.85 10.15
C ASP A 359 8.60 10.52 9.61
N VAL A 360 7.97 9.39 9.98
CA VAL A 360 8.33 8.07 9.47
C VAL A 360 7.88 7.92 8.01
N LYS A 361 6.62 8.28 7.70
CA LYS A 361 6.11 8.23 6.32
C LYS A 361 6.94 9.10 5.39
N ARG A 362 7.24 10.34 5.80
CA ARG A 362 8.08 11.28 5.05
C ARG A 362 9.49 10.74 4.85
N ALA A 363 10.10 10.15 5.87
CA ALA A 363 11.42 9.55 5.75
C ALA A 363 11.43 8.36 4.76
N VAL A 364 10.36 7.55 4.75
CA VAL A 364 10.19 6.44 3.79
C VAL A 364 9.95 6.97 2.36
N GLY A 365 9.07 7.96 2.18
CA GLY A 365 8.76 8.57 0.89
C GLY A 365 9.94 9.34 0.28
N ASN A 366 10.85 9.85 1.11
CA ASN A 366 12.06 10.54 0.68
C ASN A 366 13.26 9.60 0.44
N LEU A 367 13.09 8.28 0.59
CA LEU A 367 14.18 7.35 0.29
C LEU A 367 14.54 7.41 -1.19
N ASP A 368 15.84 7.36 -1.48
CA ASP A 368 16.33 7.13 -2.83
C ASP A 368 15.91 5.73 -3.27
N ILE A 369 14.86 5.67 -4.09
CA ILE A 369 14.24 4.43 -4.55
C ILE A 369 15.20 3.55 -5.36
N GLU A 370 16.19 4.13 -6.06
CA GLU A 370 17.22 3.34 -6.75
C GLU A 370 18.15 2.67 -5.74
N ARG A 371 18.56 3.40 -4.70
CA ARG A 371 19.37 2.85 -3.61
C ARG A 371 18.60 1.79 -2.81
N VAL A 372 17.30 1.96 -2.62
CA VAL A 372 16.42 0.94 -2.02
C VAL A 372 16.43 -0.30 -2.89
N ALA A 373 16.18 -0.19 -4.20
CA ALA A 373 16.22 -1.30 -5.13
C ALA A 373 17.55 -2.06 -5.06
N GLU A 374 18.67 -1.36 -5.11
CA GLU A 374 20.02 -1.93 -5.05
C GLU A 374 20.27 -2.75 -3.77
N LYS A 375 19.72 -2.32 -2.63
CA LYS A 375 19.88 -3.02 -1.34
C LYS A 375 18.86 -4.12 -1.10
N THR A 376 17.85 -4.25 -1.96
CA THR A 376 16.69 -5.12 -1.73
C THR A 376 16.47 -6.08 -2.91
N ILE A 377 15.85 -5.59 -3.98
CA ILE A 377 15.26 -6.42 -5.02
C ILE A 377 16.03 -6.42 -6.35
N ALA A 378 16.95 -5.48 -6.55
CA ALA A 378 17.77 -5.42 -7.75
C ALA A 378 18.98 -6.34 -7.62
N TYR A 379 19.01 -7.41 -8.41
CA TYR A 379 20.19 -8.27 -8.54
C TYR A 379 21.27 -7.59 -9.39
N GLU A 380 20.88 -7.01 -10.53
CA GLU A 380 21.80 -6.33 -11.45
C GLU A 380 21.03 -5.29 -12.28
N TRP A 381 21.59 -4.09 -12.45
CA TRP A 381 20.98 -3.07 -13.30
C TRP A 381 21.18 -3.40 -14.79
N THR A 382 20.13 -3.27 -15.60
CA THR A 382 20.18 -3.65 -17.02
C THR A 382 21.17 -2.80 -17.83
N ASP A 383 21.36 -1.53 -17.45
CA ASP A 383 22.32 -0.61 -18.06
C ASP A 383 23.78 -0.95 -17.74
N SER A 384 24.01 -1.70 -16.65
CA SER A 384 25.33 -2.17 -16.21
C SER A 384 25.71 -3.52 -16.82
N LYS A 385 24.76 -4.25 -17.40
CA LYS A 385 24.96 -5.60 -17.94
C LYS A 385 25.36 -5.59 -19.41
N THR A 386 26.43 -6.31 -19.74
CA THR A 386 26.92 -6.42 -21.12
C THR A 386 25.90 -7.13 -22.01
N GLY A 387 25.51 -6.51 -23.13
CA GLY A 387 24.57 -7.09 -24.11
C GLY A 387 23.11 -6.72 -23.88
N PHE A 388 22.80 -5.89 -22.86
CA PHE A 388 21.47 -5.38 -22.58
C PHE A 388 21.36 -3.90 -22.95
N THR A 389 20.13 -3.43 -23.17
CA THR A 389 19.82 -2.01 -23.41
C THR A 389 18.60 -1.68 -22.59
N ASP A 390 18.74 -0.73 -21.66
CA ASP A 390 17.61 -0.20 -20.89
C ASP A 390 16.65 0.54 -21.84
N ARG A 391 15.39 0.12 -21.87
CA ARG A 391 14.31 0.73 -22.66
C ARG A 391 13.15 1.22 -21.79
N SER A 392 13.36 1.38 -20.49
CA SER A 392 12.32 1.81 -19.55
C SER A 392 11.85 3.26 -19.79
N GLY A 393 12.65 4.08 -20.48
CA GLY A 393 12.31 5.45 -20.84
C GLY A 393 12.97 6.50 -19.93
N SER A 394 12.70 7.78 -20.20
CA SER A 394 13.28 8.87 -19.38
C SER A 394 12.66 8.90 -17.98
N GLY A 395 13.47 9.15 -16.96
CA GLY A 395 13.04 9.12 -15.55
C GLY A 395 12.92 7.72 -14.96
N LYS A 396 13.16 6.67 -15.76
CA LYS A 396 13.06 5.27 -15.33
C LYS A 396 14.41 4.57 -15.41
N ARG A 397 14.56 3.45 -14.69
CA ARG A 397 15.75 2.60 -14.75
C ARG A 397 15.42 1.13 -14.52
N ALA A 398 15.72 0.28 -15.49
CA ALA A 398 15.38 -1.13 -15.44
C ALA A 398 16.45 -1.98 -14.75
N PHE A 399 16.01 -3.02 -14.04
CA PHE A 399 16.88 -3.98 -13.36
C PHE A 399 16.43 -5.43 -13.56
N ILE A 400 17.34 -6.36 -13.30
CA ILE A 400 17.08 -7.78 -13.18
C ILE A 400 16.75 -8.04 -11.72
N PRO A 401 15.57 -8.57 -11.40
CA PRO A 401 15.18 -8.78 -10.02
C PRO A 401 15.86 -10.01 -9.40
N VAL A 402 16.00 -10.03 -8.08
CA VAL A 402 16.57 -11.15 -7.31
C VAL A 402 15.79 -12.47 -7.42
N TRP A 403 14.56 -12.46 -7.93
CA TRP A 403 13.71 -13.64 -8.14
C TRP A 403 13.70 -14.18 -9.57
N GLY A 404 14.22 -13.42 -10.55
CA GLY A 404 14.16 -13.77 -11.97
C GLY A 404 15.49 -13.42 -12.65
N THR A 405 16.52 -14.23 -12.42
CA THR A 405 17.88 -13.97 -12.93
C THR A 405 18.06 -14.30 -14.42
N ASP A 406 17.11 -15.04 -15.01
CA ASP A 406 17.12 -15.45 -16.42
C ASP A 406 16.58 -14.32 -17.30
N ALA A 407 17.49 -13.42 -17.67
CA ALA A 407 17.19 -12.19 -18.41
C ALA A 407 16.88 -12.44 -19.91
N ASN A 408 15.79 -13.13 -20.22
CA ASN A 408 15.46 -13.50 -21.61
C ASN A 408 14.81 -12.40 -22.46
N SER A 409 14.41 -11.24 -21.91
CA SER A 409 13.90 -10.14 -22.74
C SER A 409 14.06 -8.70 -22.21
N GLY A 410 14.38 -8.49 -20.93
CA GLY A 410 14.81 -7.18 -20.40
C GLY A 410 13.73 -6.11 -20.27
N ASN A 411 13.68 -5.46 -19.10
CA ASN A 411 12.87 -4.29 -18.72
C ASN A 411 11.46 -4.53 -18.17
N ALA A 412 11.07 -5.77 -17.82
CA ALA A 412 9.83 -6.00 -17.09
C ALA A 412 9.82 -5.22 -15.76
N ASN A 413 10.96 -5.22 -15.06
CA ASN A 413 11.14 -4.56 -13.77
C ASN A 413 11.94 -3.27 -13.91
N PHE A 414 11.38 -2.14 -13.45
CA PHE A 414 12.06 -0.85 -13.46
C PHE A 414 11.65 0.03 -12.28
N ILE A 415 12.52 0.97 -11.94
CA ILE A 415 12.23 2.05 -10.99
C ILE A 415 11.73 3.27 -11.76
N ASP A 416 10.60 3.83 -11.34
CA ASP A 416 10.15 5.16 -11.74
C ASP A 416 10.61 6.17 -10.69
N LYS A 417 11.60 6.99 -11.05
CA LYS A 417 12.20 7.97 -10.13
C LYS A 417 11.29 9.16 -9.86
N ASN A 418 10.37 9.47 -10.78
CA ASN A 418 9.47 10.60 -10.59
C ASN A 418 8.36 10.24 -9.61
N GLU A 419 7.91 8.99 -9.65
CA GLU A 419 6.86 8.46 -8.77
C GLU A 419 7.43 7.85 -7.48
N GLY A 420 8.76 7.66 -7.38
CA GLY A 420 9.39 7.04 -6.21
C GLY A 420 9.00 5.56 -6.03
N THR A 421 8.73 4.84 -7.13
CA THR A 421 8.17 3.48 -7.08
C THR A 421 8.94 2.48 -7.94
N TRP A 422 8.80 1.22 -7.59
CA TRP A 422 9.13 0.08 -8.45
C TRP A 422 7.90 -0.33 -9.26
N VAL A 423 8.10 -0.69 -10.53
CA VAL A 423 7.08 -1.21 -11.43
C VAL A 423 7.54 -2.56 -12.00
N ASP A 424 6.64 -3.55 -11.96
CA ASP A 424 6.75 -4.82 -12.69
C ASP A 424 5.70 -4.83 -13.80
N SER A 425 6.13 -4.45 -15.01
CA SER A 425 5.25 -4.32 -16.18
C SER A 425 4.75 -5.63 -16.77
N SER A 426 5.33 -6.79 -16.42
CA SER A 426 4.75 -8.08 -16.82
C SER A 426 3.54 -8.48 -15.98
N GLU A 427 3.40 -7.89 -14.79
CA GLU A 427 2.39 -8.27 -13.79
C GLU A 427 1.54 -7.05 -13.39
N SER A 428 1.67 -5.94 -14.14
CA SER A 428 0.98 -4.66 -13.91
C SER A 428 1.06 -4.16 -12.46
N HIS A 429 2.15 -4.47 -11.76
CA HIS A 429 2.32 -4.13 -10.35
C HIS A 429 3.18 -2.89 -10.16
N GLN A 430 2.84 -2.07 -9.18
CA GLN A 430 3.61 -0.91 -8.75
C GLN A 430 3.70 -0.91 -7.22
N ALA A 431 4.89 -0.74 -6.65
CA ALA A 431 5.14 -0.83 -5.22
C ALA A 431 6.18 0.20 -4.74
N GLY A 432 6.19 0.48 -3.43
CA GLY A 432 7.10 1.44 -2.81
C GLY A 432 8.30 0.77 -2.11
N PRO A 433 9.14 1.56 -1.41
CA PRO A 433 10.32 1.07 -0.69
C PRO A 433 10.06 -0.05 0.31
N VAL A 434 8.89 -0.04 0.96
CA VAL A 434 8.53 -0.98 2.03
C VAL A 434 8.29 -2.37 1.47
N GLU A 435 7.52 -2.47 0.38
CA GLU A 435 7.28 -3.73 -0.33
C GLU A 435 8.60 -4.30 -0.87
N MET A 436 9.45 -3.46 -1.45
CA MET A 436 10.77 -3.89 -1.95
C MET A 436 11.61 -4.52 -0.81
N ALA A 437 11.59 -3.94 0.39
CA ALA A 437 12.28 -4.48 1.54
C ALA A 437 11.72 -5.83 2.00
N LEU A 438 10.39 -5.97 2.07
CA LEU A 438 9.72 -7.22 2.44
C LEU A 438 10.01 -8.36 1.46
N VAL A 439 9.95 -8.07 0.16
CA VAL A 439 10.25 -9.05 -0.90
C VAL A 439 11.70 -9.55 -0.81
N ALA A 440 12.63 -8.71 -0.34
CA ALA A 440 14.05 -9.03 -0.28
C ALA A 440 14.44 -9.99 0.86
N GLU A 441 13.75 -9.96 2.00
CA GLU A 441 14.13 -10.78 3.17
C GLU A 441 13.66 -12.23 3.07
N LYS A 442 12.81 -12.58 2.09
CA LYS A 442 12.37 -13.96 1.75
C LYS A 442 11.75 -14.76 2.90
N GLU A 443 11.56 -14.18 4.08
CA GLU A 443 10.86 -14.80 5.20
C GLU A 443 9.36 -14.48 5.13
N GLU A 444 8.56 -15.53 5.30
CA GLU A 444 7.09 -15.55 5.31
C GLU A 444 6.37 -14.87 4.13
N ASN A 445 5.93 -15.68 3.16
CA ASN A 445 4.93 -15.41 2.12
C ASN A 445 5.13 -14.21 1.15
N TRP A 446 5.85 -13.15 1.50
CA TRP A 446 6.02 -11.93 0.70
C TRP A 446 6.77 -12.13 -0.62
N TYR A 447 7.61 -13.16 -0.73
CA TYR A 447 8.23 -13.52 -2.01
C TYR A 447 7.21 -14.09 -3.03
N ARG A 448 6.22 -14.84 -2.53
CA ARG A 448 5.14 -15.42 -3.36
C ARG A 448 4.04 -14.38 -3.60
N ASP A 449 3.75 -13.58 -2.58
CA ASP A 449 2.72 -12.54 -2.57
C ASP A 449 3.30 -11.13 -2.84
N ARG A 450 4.40 -11.06 -3.60
CA ARG A 450 5.19 -9.83 -3.86
C ARG A 450 4.43 -8.70 -4.56
N TYR A 451 3.20 -8.98 -4.97
CA TYR A 451 2.31 -8.06 -5.65
C TYR A 451 1.19 -7.51 -4.74
N ARG A 452 1.28 -7.77 -3.43
CA ARG A 452 0.45 -7.18 -2.38
C ARG A 452 1.08 -5.88 -1.83
N HIS A 453 0.26 -4.95 -1.32
CA HIS A 453 0.75 -3.78 -0.59
C HIS A 453 0.87 -4.04 0.92
N ALA A 454 1.95 -3.54 1.53
CA ALA A 454 2.21 -3.73 2.94
C ALA A 454 1.29 -2.85 3.78
N ARG A 455 0.62 -3.45 4.79
CA ARG A 455 -0.29 -2.75 5.71
C ARG A 455 -0.05 -3.20 7.14
N GLY A 456 -0.43 -2.36 8.11
CA GLY A 456 -0.36 -2.71 9.53
C GLY A 456 1.03 -3.20 9.94
N ILE A 457 1.10 -4.40 10.53
CA ILE A 457 2.36 -4.99 11.00
C ILE A 457 3.36 -5.27 9.87
N ASP A 458 2.88 -5.67 8.68
CA ASP A 458 3.75 -5.94 7.52
C ASP A 458 4.50 -4.67 7.11
N TRP A 459 3.82 -3.52 7.11
CA TRP A 459 4.44 -2.24 6.80
C TRP A 459 5.52 -1.87 7.82
N TRP A 460 5.25 -2.07 9.11
CA TRP A 460 6.24 -1.85 10.17
C TRP A 460 7.44 -2.79 10.09
N CYS A 461 7.23 -4.04 9.69
CA CYS A 461 8.30 -5.00 9.40
C CYS A 461 9.17 -4.50 8.25
N GLY A 462 8.58 -4.08 7.14
CA GLY A 462 9.32 -3.53 5.98
C GLY A 462 10.13 -2.29 6.34
N VAL A 463 9.58 -1.37 7.14
CA VAL A 463 10.32 -0.22 7.66
C VAL A 463 11.49 -0.65 8.57
N GLY A 464 11.30 -1.67 9.41
CA GLY A 464 12.37 -2.25 10.22
C GLY A 464 13.51 -2.81 9.37
N ILE A 465 13.17 -3.53 8.30
CA ILE A 465 14.15 -4.06 7.32
C ILE A 465 14.92 -2.93 6.65
N LEU A 466 14.24 -1.86 6.22
CA LEU A 466 14.91 -0.69 5.64
C LEU A 466 15.90 -0.06 6.63
N ARG A 467 15.52 0.12 7.90
CA ARG A 467 16.46 0.59 8.94
C ARG A 467 17.66 -0.34 9.07
N ASN A 468 17.45 -1.65 9.13
CA ASN A 468 18.52 -2.66 9.21
C ASN A 468 19.44 -2.64 7.99
N LYS A 469 18.92 -2.28 6.81
CA LYS A 469 19.71 -2.09 5.57
C LYS A 469 20.46 -0.75 5.53
N GLY A 470 20.34 0.07 6.58
CA GLY A 470 21.08 1.32 6.79
C GLY A 470 20.39 2.56 6.22
N PHE A 471 19.06 2.53 6.06
CA PHE A 471 18.28 3.73 5.75
C PHE A 471 17.92 4.48 7.03
N GLU A 472 18.14 5.80 7.04
CA GLU A 472 17.88 6.67 8.18
C GLU A 472 16.38 6.99 8.28
N ILE A 473 15.61 6.08 8.89
CA ILE A 473 14.17 6.24 9.12
C ILE A 473 13.96 6.38 10.64
N PRO A 474 13.31 7.46 11.13
CA PRO A 474 13.11 7.65 12.56
C PRO A 474 12.17 6.58 13.15
N VAL A 475 12.31 6.23 14.42
CA VAL A 475 11.46 5.26 15.11
C VAL A 475 10.29 5.98 15.79
N TYR A 476 9.07 5.61 15.40
CA TYR A 476 7.85 6.14 15.99
C TYR A 476 7.59 5.58 17.38
N CYS A 477 7.46 6.49 18.34
CA CYS A 477 7.10 6.27 19.73
C CYS A 477 6.11 7.38 20.17
N PRO A 478 4.79 7.17 20.10
CA PRO A 478 3.83 8.17 20.58
C PRO A 478 3.95 8.34 22.10
N ASP A 479 3.88 9.58 22.57
CA ASP A 479 3.87 9.93 24.00
C ASP A 479 2.44 10.11 24.51
N ALA A 480 2.25 10.46 25.79
CA ALA A 480 0.91 10.62 26.36
C ALA A 480 0.07 11.67 25.61
N LYS A 481 0.69 12.74 25.10
CA LYS A 481 -0.03 13.79 24.36
C LYS A 481 -0.39 13.35 22.96
N THR A 482 0.52 12.67 22.26
CA THR A 482 0.27 12.27 20.87
C THR A 482 -0.58 11.00 20.75
N ALA A 483 -0.61 10.17 21.78
CA ALA A 483 -1.49 8.99 21.84
C ALA A 483 -2.93 9.31 22.29
N ASP A 484 -3.24 10.57 22.63
CA ASP A 484 -4.51 11.02 23.27
C ASP A 484 -4.93 10.13 24.46
N GLY A 485 -3.95 9.75 25.28
CA GLY A 485 -4.14 8.85 26.40
C GLY A 485 -3.64 9.44 27.71
N ASP A 486 -4.17 8.95 28.83
CA ASP A 486 -3.75 9.40 30.15
C ASP A 486 -2.26 9.12 30.42
N LYS A 487 -1.66 8.13 29.76
CA LYS A 487 -0.24 7.77 29.89
C LYS A 487 0.30 7.35 28.54
N MET A 488 1.60 7.56 28.30
CA MET A 488 2.31 7.01 27.15
C MET A 488 2.07 5.49 27.10
N PRO A 489 1.64 4.92 25.97
CA PRO A 489 1.37 3.48 25.87
C PRO A 489 2.57 2.64 26.30
N LEU A 490 2.35 1.54 27.02
CA LEU A 490 3.45 0.75 27.61
C LEU A 490 4.40 0.20 26.53
N TRP A 491 3.86 -0.24 25.39
CA TRP A 491 4.65 -0.70 24.25
C TRP A 491 5.54 0.42 23.68
N SER A 492 5.03 1.66 23.64
CA SER A 492 5.73 2.84 23.11
C SER A 492 6.86 3.24 24.06
N PHE A 493 6.58 3.21 25.37
CA PHE A 493 7.55 3.44 26.42
C PHE A 493 8.71 2.42 26.39
N ILE A 494 8.39 1.13 26.33
CA ILE A 494 9.39 0.05 26.21
C ILE A 494 10.22 0.23 24.94
N LYS A 495 9.58 0.51 23.80
CA LYS A 495 10.26 0.71 22.51
C LYS A 495 11.21 1.90 22.54
N ALA A 496 10.80 3.04 23.11
CA ALA A 496 11.66 4.21 23.26
C ALA A 496 12.87 3.90 24.15
N ALA A 497 12.66 3.27 25.31
CA ALA A 497 13.73 2.89 26.22
C ALA A 497 14.72 1.89 25.60
N ARG A 498 14.25 0.93 24.79
CA ARG A 498 15.11 0.01 24.02
C ARG A 498 15.96 0.75 22.97
N VAL A 499 15.36 1.68 22.23
CA VAL A 499 16.10 2.47 21.21
C VAL A 499 17.13 3.38 21.85
N LEU A 500 16.86 3.91 23.05
CA LEU A 500 17.81 4.69 23.83
C LEU A 500 18.93 3.83 24.46
N GLY A 501 18.82 2.50 24.38
CA GLY A 501 19.80 1.55 24.94
C GLY A 501 19.77 1.46 26.46
N VAL A 502 18.65 1.85 27.09
CA VAL A 502 18.50 1.90 28.56
C VAL A 502 17.96 0.59 29.12
N ILE A 503 17.30 -0.19 28.27
CA ILE A 503 16.80 -1.53 28.57
C ILE A 503 17.04 -2.47 27.39
N ASP A 504 17.17 -3.77 27.69
CA ASP A 504 17.23 -4.85 26.71
C ASP A 504 16.02 -5.80 26.86
N GLU A 505 16.10 -7.02 26.29
CA GLU A 505 15.02 -8.01 26.41
C GLU A 505 15.00 -8.70 27.79
N ASP A 506 16.13 -8.74 28.50
CA ASP A 506 16.27 -9.36 29.83
C ASP A 506 15.67 -8.48 30.94
N ASP A 507 15.56 -7.19 30.66
CA ASP A 507 14.87 -6.20 31.48
C ASP A 507 13.33 -6.31 31.43
N LEU A 508 12.79 -7.23 30.63
CA LEU A 508 11.35 -7.42 30.41
C LEU A 508 10.89 -8.83 30.85
N VAL A 509 9.70 -8.91 31.45
CA VAL A 509 9.06 -10.17 31.86
C VAL A 509 7.58 -10.16 31.48
N GLU A 510 7.03 -11.35 31.27
CA GLU A 510 5.59 -11.53 31.13
C GLU A 510 4.90 -11.28 32.49
N ARG A 511 3.91 -10.38 32.50
CA ARG A 511 3.12 -10.02 33.68
C ARG A 511 1.65 -10.26 33.40
N GLU A 512 0.88 -10.52 34.45
CA GLU A 512 -0.57 -10.69 34.38
C GLU A 512 -1.26 -9.35 34.66
N SER A 513 -2.22 -8.99 33.82
CA SER A 513 -3.10 -7.83 33.99
C SER A 513 -4.24 -8.15 34.96
N GLU A 514 -4.91 -7.12 35.48
CA GLU A 514 -6.05 -7.28 36.39
C GLU A 514 -7.22 -8.08 35.79
N ASP A 515 -7.33 -8.09 34.45
CA ASP A 515 -8.35 -8.84 33.70
C ASP A 515 -7.93 -10.28 33.36
N GLY A 516 -6.76 -10.74 33.83
CA GLY A 516 -6.22 -12.08 33.60
C GLY A 516 -5.56 -12.31 32.24
N GLY A 517 -5.37 -11.24 31.44
CA GLY A 517 -4.54 -11.28 30.23
C GLY A 517 -3.06 -11.05 30.55
N THR A 518 -2.14 -11.57 29.75
CA THR A 518 -0.70 -11.33 29.96
C THR A 518 -0.18 -10.17 29.10
N TYR A 519 0.87 -9.49 29.56
CA TYR A 519 1.54 -8.42 28.84
C TYR A 519 3.04 -8.38 29.18
N THR A 520 3.85 -7.89 28.25
CA THR A 520 5.28 -7.63 28.48
C THR A 520 5.44 -6.37 29.33
N GLY A 521 6.03 -6.51 30.51
CA GLY A 521 6.33 -5.40 31.43
C GLY A 521 7.77 -5.45 31.90
N PHE A 522 8.21 -4.42 32.61
CA PHE A 522 9.55 -4.36 33.20
C PHE A 522 9.74 -5.43 34.27
N CYS A 523 10.95 -5.97 34.41
CA CYS A 523 11.25 -7.00 35.39
C CYS A 523 11.03 -6.51 36.83
N ASN A 524 11.38 -5.26 37.14
CA ASN A 524 11.21 -4.66 38.46
C ASN A 524 10.92 -3.13 38.37
N ALA A 525 10.58 -2.52 39.51
CA ALA A 525 10.26 -1.09 39.61
C ALA A 525 11.45 -0.17 39.31
N VAL A 526 12.65 -0.68 39.52
CA VAL A 526 13.90 0.05 39.39
C VAL A 526 14.28 0.22 37.91
N THR A 527 14.29 -0.86 37.13
CA THR A 527 14.43 -0.83 35.67
C THR A 527 13.35 0.04 35.02
N TYR A 528 12.11 -0.03 35.52
CA TYR A 528 11.02 0.84 35.07
C TYR A 528 11.34 2.32 35.31
N ASN A 529 11.78 2.69 36.52
CA ASN A 529 12.10 4.08 36.86
C ASN A 529 13.31 4.61 36.07
N ARG A 530 14.31 3.76 35.80
CA ARG A 530 15.47 4.09 34.95
C ARG A 530 15.04 4.40 33.52
N ALA A 531 14.22 3.53 32.93
CA ALA A 531 13.64 3.75 31.62
C ALA A 531 12.78 5.02 31.59
N LEU A 532 11.99 5.27 32.65
CA LEU A 532 11.12 6.42 32.77
C LEU A 532 11.93 7.72 32.72
N ALA A 533 12.97 7.81 33.55
CA ALA A 533 13.87 8.96 33.59
C ALA A 533 14.54 9.22 32.23
N ALA A 534 15.05 8.18 31.57
CA ALA A 534 15.76 8.36 30.30
C ALA A 534 14.82 8.75 29.14
N VAL A 535 13.60 8.21 29.11
CA VAL A 535 12.61 8.57 28.09
C VAL A 535 12.10 10.01 28.30
N GLU A 536 11.93 10.45 29.55
CA GLU A 536 11.60 11.85 29.87
C GLU A 536 12.74 12.82 29.56
N ASP A 537 14.00 12.44 29.83
CA ASP A 537 15.18 13.22 29.48
C ASP A 537 15.32 13.38 27.96
N ALA A 538 14.92 12.35 27.19
CA ALA A 538 14.81 12.42 25.73
C ALA A 538 13.61 13.26 25.23
N GLY A 539 12.88 13.94 26.13
CA GLY A 539 11.84 14.92 25.80
C GLY A 539 10.44 14.33 25.54
N PHE A 540 10.20 13.07 25.88
CA PHE A 540 8.88 12.45 25.78
C PHE A 540 8.02 12.76 26.99
N ASN A 541 6.75 13.12 26.77
CA ASN A 541 5.80 13.23 27.87
C ASN A 541 5.20 11.86 28.20
N THR A 542 5.73 11.18 29.21
CA THR A 542 5.23 9.85 29.57
C THR A 542 3.90 9.91 30.33
N ASN A 543 3.67 10.97 31.10
CA ASN A 543 2.63 11.10 32.14
C ASN A 543 2.54 9.87 33.06
N ARG A 544 3.64 9.13 33.20
CA ARG A 544 3.76 7.94 34.03
C ARG A 544 4.38 8.34 35.37
N GLU A 545 3.85 7.78 36.45
CA GLU A 545 4.44 7.96 37.77
C GLU A 545 5.55 6.93 37.99
N PRO A 546 6.61 7.30 38.72
CA PRO A 546 7.60 6.35 39.22
C PRO A 546 6.91 5.23 40.03
N ALA A 547 7.39 4.01 39.87
CA ALA A 547 6.94 2.89 40.68
C ALA A 547 7.65 2.92 42.05
N ASP A 548 6.91 2.60 43.12
CA ASP A 548 7.49 2.37 44.43
C ASP A 548 8.38 1.13 44.35
N ALA A 549 9.70 1.34 44.38
CA ALA A 549 10.66 0.25 44.53
C ALA A 549 10.73 -0.12 46.00
N ASP A 550 10.63 -1.41 46.32
CA ASP A 550 10.91 -1.89 47.67
C ASP A 550 12.37 -1.57 48.02
N GLU A 551 12.65 -1.23 49.29
CA GLU A 551 13.99 -0.78 49.72
C GLU A 551 15.09 -1.80 49.34
N ASP A 552 14.73 -3.09 49.31
CA ASP A 552 15.62 -4.20 48.94
C ASP A 552 15.96 -4.25 47.44
N THR A 553 15.04 -3.83 46.54
CA THR A 553 15.27 -3.85 45.08
C THR A 553 16.06 -2.62 44.60
N ALA A 554 15.88 -1.47 45.27
CA ALA A 554 16.62 -0.23 44.96
C ALA A 554 18.01 -0.16 45.63
N ALA A 555 18.31 -1.08 46.54
CA ALA A 555 19.51 -1.06 47.37
C ALA A 555 20.79 -0.94 46.53
N TYR A 556 20.97 -1.83 45.54
CA TYR A 556 22.17 -1.85 44.70
C TYR A 556 22.23 -0.65 43.75
N GLU A 557 21.13 -0.26 43.10
CA GLU A 557 21.17 0.84 42.13
C GLU A 557 21.55 2.18 42.75
N SER A 558 21.18 2.42 44.01
CA SER A 558 21.51 3.66 44.70
C SER A 558 23.00 3.83 45.00
N VAL A 559 23.77 2.72 45.03
CA VAL A 559 25.18 2.69 45.42
C VAL A 559 26.11 2.25 44.29
N LEU A 560 25.60 1.58 43.25
CA LEU A 560 26.41 0.95 42.21
C LEU A 560 27.41 1.90 41.54
N GLY A 561 27.02 3.16 41.33
CA GLY A 561 27.92 4.18 40.78
C GLY A 561 29.11 4.52 41.69
N GLU A 562 29.00 4.35 43.00
CA GLU A 562 30.08 4.56 43.97
C GLU A 562 31.08 3.38 44.01
N TYR A 563 30.63 2.20 43.60
CA TYR A 563 31.39 0.94 43.64
C TYR A 563 31.99 0.52 42.29
N ALA A 564 31.66 1.25 41.23
CA ALA A 564 32.23 1.10 39.91
C ALA A 564 33.53 1.91 39.75
N ASP A 565 34.54 1.34 39.09
CA ASP A 565 35.77 2.08 38.78
C ASP A 565 35.53 3.12 37.68
N ASP A 566 36.37 4.16 37.61
CA ASP A 566 36.27 5.22 36.58
C ASP A 566 36.17 4.64 35.16
N GLY A 567 35.08 4.95 34.46
CA GLY A 567 34.81 4.49 33.09
C GLY A 567 34.14 3.13 33.00
N TRP A 568 33.75 2.51 34.11
CA TRP A 568 32.82 1.38 34.09
C TRP A 568 31.39 1.85 33.84
N GLU A 569 30.64 0.99 33.17
CA GLU A 569 29.20 1.11 32.98
C GLU A 569 28.52 -0.08 33.66
N PRO A 570 28.43 -0.08 35.01
CA PRO A 570 27.93 -1.22 35.78
C PRO A 570 26.44 -1.53 35.53
N TRP A 571 25.75 -0.70 34.73
CA TRP A 571 24.35 -0.89 34.36
C TRP A 571 24.17 -1.51 32.97
N THR A 572 25.24 -1.65 32.18
CA THR A 572 25.21 -2.20 30.82
C THR A 572 26.15 -3.39 30.65
N GLU A 573 27.23 -3.47 31.43
CA GLU A 573 28.24 -4.53 31.34
C GLU A 573 28.08 -5.58 32.46
N PRO A 574 27.64 -6.83 32.15
CA PRO A 574 27.29 -7.83 33.17
C PRO A 574 28.38 -8.15 34.19
N ALA A 575 29.63 -8.27 33.72
CA ALA A 575 30.76 -8.59 34.60
C ALA A 575 31.12 -7.40 35.52
N GLN A 576 30.98 -6.16 35.03
CA GLN A 576 31.21 -4.96 35.83
C GLN A 576 30.08 -4.77 36.84
N CYS A 577 28.83 -5.03 36.43
CA CYS A 577 27.65 -5.05 37.27
C CYS A 577 27.82 -6.02 38.46
N LEU A 578 28.23 -7.26 38.17
CA LEU A 578 28.49 -8.29 39.17
C LEU A 578 29.55 -7.83 40.18
N VAL A 579 30.72 -7.37 39.72
CA VAL A 579 31.81 -6.97 40.62
C VAL A 579 31.42 -5.75 41.47
N ALA A 580 30.73 -4.76 40.89
CA ALA A 580 30.27 -3.59 41.64
C ALA A 580 29.19 -3.96 42.69
N CYS A 581 28.27 -4.88 42.37
CA CYS A 581 27.29 -5.41 43.33
C CYS A 581 27.99 -6.14 44.49
N LEU A 582 28.95 -7.01 44.19
CA LEU A 582 29.68 -7.74 45.23
C LEU A 582 30.47 -6.80 46.15
N ARG A 583 31.13 -5.77 45.59
CA ARG A 583 31.80 -4.73 46.40
C ARG A 583 30.84 -3.98 47.32
N ALA A 584 29.68 -3.57 46.79
CA ALA A 584 28.66 -2.87 47.57
C ALA A 584 28.12 -3.74 48.71
N ARG A 585 27.95 -5.05 48.46
CA ARG A 585 27.55 -6.03 49.46
C ARG A 585 28.62 -6.25 50.53
N ASP A 586 29.87 -6.47 50.11
CA ASP A 586 30.99 -6.77 51.00
C ASP A 586 31.31 -5.59 51.95
N ASP A 587 31.10 -4.36 51.48
CA ASP A 587 31.20 -3.13 52.28
C ASP A 587 29.96 -2.86 53.16
N GLY A 588 28.91 -3.67 53.05
CA GLY A 588 27.66 -3.52 53.80
C GLY A 588 26.85 -2.29 53.41
N ALA A 589 27.02 -1.79 52.18
CA ALA A 589 26.26 -0.66 51.64
C ALA A 589 24.81 -1.02 51.25
N VAL A 590 24.51 -2.32 51.21
CA VAL A 590 23.18 -2.90 50.98
C VAL A 590 22.83 -3.87 52.12
N ALA A 591 21.54 -4.11 52.33
CA ALA A 591 21.08 -5.02 53.37
C ALA A 591 21.54 -6.48 53.11
N GLU A 592 21.81 -7.21 54.19
CA GLU A 592 22.15 -8.64 54.12
C GLU A 592 20.94 -9.42 53.56
N GLY A 593 21.13 -10.08 52.41
CA GLY A 593 20.06 -10.78 51.70
C GLY A 593 19.35 -9.97 50.60
N ALA A 594 19.78 -8.74 50.31
CA ALA A 594 19.27 -7.99 49.16
C ALA A 594 19.53 -8.75 47.85
N GLU A 595 18.52 -8.79 46.97
CA GLU A 595 18.64 -9.44 45.66
C GLU A 595 19.40 -8.53 44.68
N PRO A 596 20.44 -9.04 43.99
CA PRO A 596 21.17 -8.25 43.01
C PRO A 596 20.34 -8.05 41.72
N PRO A 597 20.67 -7.03 40.91
CA PRO A 597 20.12 -6.89 39.56
C PRO A 597 20.35 -8.14 38.72
N ARG A 598 19.39 -8.51 37.87
CA ARG A 598 19.50 -9.69 36.99
C ARG A 598 20.75 -9.67 36.12
N LEU A 599 21.15 -8.49 35.64
CA LEU A 599 22.38 -8.26 34.87
C LEU A 599 23.64 -8.76 35.60
N ALA A 600 23.71 -8.60 36.92
CA ALA A 600 24.83 -9.11 37.74
C ALA A 600 24.86 -10.64 37.81
N LEU A 601 23.73 -11.32 37.56
CA LEU A 601 23.65 -12.78 37.59
C LEU A 601 24.06 -13.43 36.27
N HIS A 602 24.08 -12.70 35.15
CA HIS A 602 24.38 -13.28 33.83
C HIS A 602 25.74 -14.01 33.76
N PRO A 603 26.84 -13.49 34.33
CA PRO A 603 28.12 -14.20 34.34
C PRO A 603 28.04 -15.52 35.12
N ILE A 604 27.28 -15.55 36.21
CA ILE A 604 27.08 -16.74 37.06
C ILE A 604 26.18 -17.76 36.35
N ILE A 605 25.07 -17.32 35.77
CA ILE A 605 24.12 -18.18 35.02
C ILE A 605 24.83 -18.87 33.86
N LYS A 606 25.70 -18.15 33.14
CA LYS A 606 26.50 -18.69 32.05
C LYS A 606 27.46 -19.79 32.51
N ILE A 607 28.01 -19.69 33.73
CA ILE A 607 28.83 -20.76 34.32
C ILE A 607 27.97 -21.97 34.72
N ILE A 608 26.80 -21.73 35.29
CA ILE A 608 25.92 -22.78 35.84
C ILE A 608 25.29 -23.63 34.74
N SER A 609 24.85 -23.00 33.65
CA SER A 609 23.99 -23.65 32.65
C SER A 609 24.57 -23.73 31.25
N ASP A 610 25.55 -22.90 30.89
CA ASP A 610 26.03 -22.69 29.51
C ASP A 610 24.90 -22.29 28.52
N GLU A 611 23.71 -21.98 29.04
CA GLU A 611 22.52 -21.50 28.32
C GLU A 611 22.50 -19.97 28.32
N ASP A 612 21.67 -19.41 27.43
CA ASP A 612 21.44 -17.96 27.39
C ASP A 612 20.77 -17.50 28.70
N PRO A 613 21.34 -16.51 29.43
CA PRO A 613 20.76 -16.01 30.68
C PRO A 613 19.31 -15.50 30.58
N SER A 614 18.84 -15.21 29.37
CA SER A 614 17.46 -14.84 29.05
C SER A 614 16.48 -16.02 29.08
N GLU A 615 16.95 -17.24 28.80
CA GLU A 615 16.11 -18.44 28.57
C GLU A 615 16.12 -19.42 29.74
N VAL A 616 16.90 -19.17 30.78
CA VAL A 616 17.05 -20.11 31.90
C VAL A 616 15.82 -20.17 32.81
N SER A 617 15.54 -21.38 33.32
CA SER A 617 14.43 -21.60 34.25
C SER A 617 14.61 -20.83 35.58
N ALA A 618 13.50 -20.53 36.26
CA ALA A 618 13.52 -19.87 37.57
C ALA A 618 14.41 -20.57 38.61
N GLY A 619 14.53 -21.91 38.55
CA GLY A 619 15.41 -22.66 39.45
C GLY A 619 16.91 -22.44 39.18
N VAL A 620 17.29 -22.11 37.94
CA VAL A 620 18.67 -21.71 37.60
C VAL A 620 18.97 -20.31 38.11
N VAL A 621 17.99 -19.40 38.02
CA VAL A 621 18.09 -18.04 38.58
C VAL A 621 18.23 -18.10 40.11
N GLU A 622 17.43 -18.91 40.79
CA GLU A 622 17.53 -19.12 42.25
C GLU A 622 18.92 -19.63 42.65
N LEU A 623 19.45 -20.63 41.91
CA LEU A 623 20.80 -21.14 42.14
C LEU A 623 21.88 -20.08 41.85
N ALA A 624 21.67 -19.20 40.88
CA ALA A 624 22.59 -18.10 40.58
C ALA A 624 22.57 -17.02 41.68
N VAL A 625 21.41 -16.75 42.28
CA VAL A 625 21.29 -15.87 43.45
C VAL A 625 22.02 -16.48 44.65
N ASP A 626 21.82 -17.76 44.95
CA ASP A 626 22.56 -18.46 46.01
C ASP A 626 24.07 -18.38 45.78
N THR A 627 24.50 -18.63 44.54
CA THR A 627 25.93 -18.54 44.17
C THR A 627 26.45 -17.12 44.33
N PHE A 628 25.66 -16.10 43.94
CA PHE A 628 26.02 -14.71 44.15
C PHE A 628 26.27 -14.42 45.63
N GLN A 629 25.41 -14.90 46.54
CA GLN A 629 25.57 -14.68 47.99
C GLN A 629 26.84 -15.33 48.57
N GLU A 630 27.39 -16.35 47.93
CA GLU A 630 28.61 -17.03 48.36
C GLU A 630 29.90 -16.50 47.70
N LEU A 631 29.78 -15.73 46.61
CA LEU A 631 30.91 -15.30 45.78
C LEU A 631 31.58 -14.02 46.31
N ASP A 632 32.92 -13.94 46.35
CA ASP A 632 33.67 -12.75 46.75
C ASP A 632 33.96 -11.80 45.57
N ALA A 633 33.97 -10.48 45.80
CA ALA A 633 34.18 -9.49 44.74
C ALA A 633 35.56 -9.60 44.04
N ALA A 634 36.63 -9.94 44.76
CA ALA A 634 37.96 -10.09 44.20
C ALA A 634 38.09 -11.40 43.39
N GLU A 635 37.42 -12.46 43.84
CA GLU A 635 37.34 -13.73 43.11
C GLU A 635 36.55 -13.57 41.80
N ALA A 636 35.39 -12.89 41.85
CA ALA A 636 34.59 -12.60 40.65
C ALA A 636 35.35 -11.72 39.64
N ALA A 637 36.04 -10.68 40.11
CA ALA A 637 36.81 -9.82 39.22
C ALA A 637 37.93 -10.56 38.48
N GLN A 638 38.58 -11.51 39.18
CA GLN A 638 39.61 -12.36 38.59
C GLN A 638 39.02 -13.35 37.58
N GLU A 639 37.93 -14.03 37.95
CA GLU A 639 37.30 -15.07 37.13
C GLU A 639 36.72 -14.50 35.83
N PHE A 640 36.07 -13.34 35.90
CA PHE A 640 35.43 -12.69 34.75
C PHE A 640 36.32 -11.66 34.03
N GLY A 641 37.61 -11.58 34.41
CA GLY A 641 38.59 -10.73 33.72
C GLY A 641 38.31 -9.23 33.82
N VAL A 642 37.66 -8.79 34.89
CA VAL A 642 37.31 -7.38 35.11
C VAL A 642 38.54 -6.64 35.67
N PRO A 643 39.09 -5.64 34.95
CA PRO A 643 40.29 -4.93 35.39
C PRO A 643 39.95 -4.02 36.57
N THR A 644 40.31 -4.44 37.79
CA THR A 644 40.15 -3.62 38.99
C THR A 644 41.33 -2.68 39.16
N ASN A 645 41.09 -1.37 39.24
CA ASN A 645 42.10 -0.45 39.73
C ASN A 645 42.28 -0.74 41.23
N GLY A 646 43.42 -1.30 41.62
CA GLY A 646 43.70 -1.76 42.99
C GLY A 646 43.74 -0.65 44.05
N GLY A 647 42.59 -0.02 44.31
CA GLY A 647 42.39 1.07 45.25
C GLY A 647 41.29 0.72 46.24
N GLY A 648 41.48 -0.33 47.04
CA GLY A 648 40.68 -0.51 48.25
C GLY A 648 40.80 0.73 49.13
N ARG A 649 39.66 1.32 49.52
CA ARG A 649 39.61 2.15 50.72
C ARG A 649 39.63 1.19 51.92
N VAL A 650 40.64 1.37 52.78
CA VAL A 650 40.75 0.75 54.11
C VAL A 650 39.80 1.43 55.08
#